data_AF-A0A0L6Z9U1-F1
#
_entry.id   AF-A0A0L6Z9U1-F1
#
_cell.length_a   1.000
_cell.length_b   1.000
_cell.length_c   1.000
_cell.angle_alpha   90.00
_cell.angle_beta   90.00
_cell.angle_gamma   90.00
#
_symmetry.space_group_name_H-M   'P 1'
#
loop_
_entity.id
_entity.type
_entity.pdbx_description
1 polymer ?
#
loop_
_entity_poly.entity_id
_entity_poly.type
_entity_poly.pdbx_seq_one_letter_code
_entity_poly.pdbx_strand_id
1 'polypeptide(L)'
;MLKAKKKIAAIICSAIVAGQLSTGLVQPLLGISNTVYAAETKVIKKAKNVIFLIPDGMSVESVTLARLYYDLKKDGIGGNDQLTMDSILTGLVKTYWQDGPITDSAPGGTAFSTGFKTEDKHIGVLSNKDGNIPKATLIEAARQAGKATGLIATSEVTHATPADFSAHAASRSQYNSIMKQMVYGDFDLVLGGGDRILSSEAKSDNGKTQYRKDGIDLREVLKSMGYTYLTTKDELNSTKATKMWGLFAPQAFAADIDREKVAPTEPTIEEMTNKALEILSKDKEGFFLMVEGSQIDWAGHANDPSKIASEIVAYDKAVKAALDFAKKDGNTVVISVSDHSTGGGTLGMVDLGKDIGKDYASVTFEDTIVRLTKAKASTGLISEQLKQKDVDTIKSSVKENFDFDNLTEEEIKTIQDGNLTSVVNKRVGIAWSSNNHTAGDVGLYCYSPAGVEKLSGLVDNTEVAKYLERVTGLNLATATSQLFQKASVGFEKLGGEISIDSSDIDNPVIIVTKDSNTLKLYGFTNQGEFNGTKVKFDGVIVPITKDGKTYKVQDVYVPQDVLTKFYAYTTAGKVVEIKKPEVKVTESKTSSLITGIVNASALNVRASASSKGKKIGVLKSGTSVTIVGESGNWYKINYGTSNGYIYKTYITLK
;
A
#
# COMPACT_ATOMS: atom_id res chain seq x y z
N MET A 1 -72.81 -31.76 -0.48
CA MET A 1 -72.72 -31.43 -1.93
C MET A 1 -71.49 -30.53 -2.08
N LEU A 2 -70.56 -30.60 -3.04
CA LEU A 2 -70.21 -31.49 -4.14
C LEU A 2 -68.94 -30.81 -4.74
N LYS A 3 -67.87 -31.58 -5.03
CA LYS A 3 -66.86 -31.35 -6.11
C LYS A 3 -65.97 -30.08 -6.13
N ALA A 4 -64.69 -30.34 -5.84
CA ALA A 4 -63.56 -30.43 -6.81
C ALA A 4 -63.00 -29.18 -7.56
N LYS A 5 -61.68 -29.01 -7.31
CA LYS A 5 -60.53 -28.83 -8.24
C LYS A 5 -60.09 -27.43 -8.73
N LYS A 6 -58.76 -27.22 -8.52
CA LYS A 6 -57.74 -26.46 -9.30
C LYS A 6 -57.81 -24.93 -9.14
N LYS A 7 -56.73 -24.17 -8.89
CA LYS A 7 -55.32 -24.20 -9.38
C LYS A 7 -54.37 -23.42 -8.43
N ILE A 8 -53.09 -23.50 -8.77
CA ILE A 8 -51.83 -23.27 -8.04
C ILE A 8 -51.44 -21.78 -7.80
N ALA A 9 -50.80 -21.58 -6.65
CA ALA A 9 -49.77 -20.60 -6.21
C ALA A 9 -49.98 -19.08 -6.36
N ALA A 10 -49.89 -18.37 -5.22
CA ALA A 10 -49.04 -17.19 -5.07
C ALA A 10 -48.75 -16.91 -3.58
N ILE A 11 -47.51 -16.52 -3.33
CA ILE A 11 -46.88 -16.16 -2.05
C ILE A 11 -47.44 -14.83 -1.54
N ILE A 12 -47.89 -14.77 -0.28
CA ILE A 12 -47.96 -13.54 0.53
C ILE A 12 -47.68 -13.91 1.99
N CYS A 13 -46.49 -13.58 2.50
CA CYS A 13 -46.28 -13.40 3.94
C CYS A 13 -46.72 -11.98 4.29
N SER A 14 -47.89 -11.86 4.93
CA SER A 14 -48.29 -10.66 5.66
C SER A 14 -48.69 -11.08 7.06
N ALA A 15 -48.00 -10.48 8.03
CA ALA A 15 -48.18 -10.67 9.45
C ALA A 15 -49.61 -10.34 9.91
N ILE A 16 -50.15 -11.14 10.83
CA ILE A 16 -51.24 -10.71 11.70
C ILE A 16 -50.92 -11.13 13.13
N VAL A 17 -50.87 -10.11 13.99
CA VAL A 17 -50.80 -10.16 15.44
C VAL A 17 -52.20 -10.43 16.01
N ALA A 18 -52.30 -11.37 16.95
CA ALA A 18 -53.27 -11.41 18.04
C ALA A 18 -52.72 -12.48 19.02
N GLY A 19 -52.42 -12.25 20.29
CA GLY A 19 -53.02 -11.34 21.27
C GLY A 19 -53.73 -12.21 22.30
N GLN A 20 -53.10 -12.50 23.45
CA GLN A 20 -53.76 -12.84 24.71
C GLN A 20 -52.77 -12.85 25.89
N LEU A 21 -53.07 -12.03 26.91
CA LEU A 21 -52.44 -12.04 28.23
C LEU A 21 -52.90 -13.26 29.04
N SER A 22 -51.97 -13.94 29.72
CA SER A 22 -52.19 -14.37 31.10
C SER A 22 -50.87 -14.64 31.85
N THR A 23 -50.87 -14.12 33.06
CA THR A 23 -50.01 -14.27 34.24
C THR A 23 -49.02 -15.44 34.32
N GLY A 24 -47.76 -15.08 34.62
CA GLY A 24 -47.01 -15.61 35.76
C GLY A 24 -46.42 -17.02 35.66
N LEU A 25 -45.13 -17.11 35.32
CA LEU A 25 -44.15 -18.00 35.96
C LEU A 25 -42.74 -17.67 35.44
N VAL A 26 -41.89 -17.16 36.33
CA VAL A 26 -40.46 -16.99 36.10
C VAL A 26 -39.82 -18.38 36.10
N GLN A 27 -39.32 -18.83 34.96
CA GLN A 27 -38.31 -19.89 34.88
C GLN A 27 -37.06 -19.33 34.18
N PRO A 28 -35.85 -19.67 34.67
CA PRO A 28 -34.62 -19.20 34.07
C PRO A 28 -34.40 -19.96 32.75
N LEU A 29 -34.52 -19.26 31.62
CA LEU A 29 -34.13 -19.81 30.33
C LEU A 29 -32.59 -19.84 30.30
N LEU A 30 -32.06 -21.05 30.50
CA LEU A 30 -30.66 -21.40 30.26
C LEU A 30 -30.21 -20.80 28.93
N GLY A 31 -29.16 -20.00 29.00
CA GLY A 31 -28.49 -19.43 27.84
C GLY A 31 -28.07 -20.53 26.89
N ILE A 32 -28.78 -20.63 25.77
CA ILE A 32 -28.26 -21.29 24.58
C ILE A 32 -27.36 -20.25 23.93
N SER A 33 -26.08 -20.29 24.29
CA SER A 33 -25.03 -19.65 23.49
C SER A 33 -25.15 -20.24 22.09
N ASN A 34 -25.78 -19.50 21.17
CA ASN A 34 -25.56 -19.70 19.76
C ASN A 34 -24.12 -19.26 19.49
N THR A 35 -23.20 -20.19 19.71
CA THR A 35 -21.88 -20.15 19.11
C THR A 35 -22.13 -20.12 17.61
N VAL A 36 -22.11 -18.92 17.04
CA VAL A 36 -22.01 -18.74 15.59
C VAL A 36 -20.66 -19.34 15.23
N TYR A 37 -20.68 -20.60 14.79
CA TYR A 37 -19.58 -21.11 13.99
C TYR A 37 -19.55 -20.23 12.76
N ALA A 38 -18.56 -19.34 12.69
CA ALA A 38 -18.19 -18.68 11.46
C ALA A 38 -17.96 -19.79 10.43
N ALA A 39 -18.91 -19.96 9.52
CA ALA A 39 -18.69 -20.77 8.35
C ALA A 39 -17.51 -20.12 7.62
N GLU A 40 -16.40 -20.85 7.47
CA GLU A 40 -15.34 -20.49 6.54
C GLU A 40 -16.03 -20.24 5.20
N THR A 41 -16.18 -18.98 4.79
CA THR A 41 -16.63 -18.65 3.44
C THR A 41 -15.56 -19.15 2.50
N LYS A 42 -15.77 -20.35 1.98
CA LYS A 42 -14.95 -20.97 0.94
C LYS A 42 -14.85 -19.96 -0.20
N VAL A 43 -13.65 -19.41 -0.47
CA VAL A 43 -13.41 -18.50 -1.61
C VAL A 43 -13.82 -19.24 -2.88
N ILE A 44 -14.97 -18.88 -3.46
CA ILE A 44 -15.50 -19.57 -4.65
C ILE A 44 -14.84 -19.02 -5.91
N LYS A 45 -14.41 -17.74 -5.90
CA LYS A 45 -13.80 -17.04 -7.03
C LYS A 45 -12.56 -16.23 -6.59
N LYS A 46 -11.55 -16.15 -7.45
CA LYS A 46 -10.39 -15.25 -7.30
C LYS A 46 -10.58 -13.98 -8.14
N ALA A 47 -10.12 -12.85 -7.62
CA ALA A 47 -9.98 -11.61 -8.35
C ALA A 47 -8.79 -11.66 -9.32
N LYS A 48 -8.92 -10.99 -10.46
CA LYS A 48 -7.84 -10.85 -11.45
C LYS A 48 -7.02 -9.59 -11.20
N ASN A 49 -7.68 -8.51 -10.80
CA ASN A 49 -7.08 -7.19 -10.69
C ASN A 49 -7.13 -6.70 -9.25
N VAL A 50 -6.13 -5.90 -8.89
CA VAL A 50 -6.09 -5.16 -7.63
C VAL A 50 -5.90 -3.68 -7.93
N ILE A 51 -6.74 -2.85 -7.31
CA ILE A 51 -6.50 -1.42 -7.17
C ILE A 51 -6.31 -1.18 -5.67
N PHE A 52 -5.08 -0.87 -5.27
CA PHE A 52 -4.69 -0.56 -3.91
C PHE A 52 -4.50 0.96 -3.80
N LEU A 53 -5.37 1.63 -3.05
CA LEU A 53 -5.27 3.07 -2.83
C LEU A 53 -4.78 3.38 -1.40
N ILE A 54 -3.86 4.31 -1.25
CA ILE A 54 -3.30 4.72 0.06
C ILE A 54 -3.49 6.22 0.23
N PRO A 55 -4.36 6.67 1.15
CA PRO A 55 -4.44 8.07 1.54
C PRO A 55 -3.48 8.29 2.73
N ASP A 56 -2.22 8.65 2.45
CA ASP A 56 -1.13 8.77 3.45
C ASP A 56 -1.58 9.70 4.61
N GLY A 57 -1.46 9.24 5.86
CA GLY A 57 -1.82 10.03 7.05
C GLY A 57 -3.32 10.27 7.33
N MET A 58 -4.24 9.66 6.58
CA MET A 58 -5.69 9.83 6.72
C MET A 58 -6.28 9.11 7.94
N SER A 59 -6.56 9.87 9.00
CA SER A 59 -7.28 9.40 10.19
C SER A 59 -8.80 9.27 9.97
N VAL A 60 -9.50 8.63 10.91
CA VAL A 60 -10.98 8.54 10.87
C VAL A 60 -11.62 9.93 11.08
N GLU A 61 -10.99 10.77 11.90
CA GLU A 61 -11.42 12.15 12.17
C GLU A 61 -11.22 13.04 10.94
N SER A 62 -10.12 12.87 10.19
CA SER A 62 -9.91 13.63 8.95
C SER A 62 -10.93 13.28 7.87
N VAL A 63 -11.35 12.02 7.78
CA VAL A 63 -12.49 11.61 6.93
C VAL A 63 -13.78 12.30 7.37
N THR A 64 -14.02 12.41 8.68
CA THR A 64 -15.20 13.12 9.20
C THR A 64 -15.16 14.60 8.83
N LEU A 65 -14.00 15.25 8.97
CA LEU A 65 -13.78 16.64 8.54
C LEU A 65 -14.10 16.81 7.04
N ALA A 66 -13.55 15.93 6.20
CA ALA A 66 -13.75 15.98 4.76
C ALA A 66 -15.20 15.72 4.35
N ARG A 67 -15.89 14.78 5.02
CA ARG A 67 -17.32 14.48 4.78
C ARG A 67 -18.18 15.72 5.05
N LEU A 68 -18.02 16.33 6.22
CA LEU A 68 -18.77 17.54 6.57
C LEU A 68 -18.48 18.70 5.60
N TYR A 69 -17.21 18.87 5.21
CA TYR A 69 -16.82 19.87 4.23
C TYR A 69 -17.45 19.63 2.85
N TYR A 70 -17.48 18.38 2.40
CA TYR A 70 -18.04 17.96 1.12
C TYR A 70 -19.55 18.18 1.06
N ASP A 71 -20.28 17.68 2.06
CA ASP A 71 -21.75 17.76 2.14
C ASP A 71 -22.21 19.23 2.12
N LEU A 72 -21.56 20.08 2.93
CA LEU A 72 -21.90 21.50 2.99
C LEU A 72 -21.64 22.26 1.68
N LYS A 73 -20.58 21.89 0.95
CA LYS A 73 -20.30 22.52 -0.35
C LYS A 73 -21.29 22.12 -1.44
N LYS A 74 -21.86 20.91 -1.35
CA LYS A 74 -22.67 20.32 -2.41
C LYS A 74 -24.18 20.49 -2.17
N ASP A 75 -24.64 20.08 -0.98
CA ASP A 75 -26.06 19.95 -0.64
C ASP A 75 -26.47 20.79 0.59
N GLY A 76 -25.51 21.29 1.37
CA GLY A 76 -25.76 22.01 2.61
C GLY A 76 -25.88 21.09 3.84
N ILE A 77 -26.33 21.64 4.97
CA ILE A 77 -26.42 20.90 6.24
C ILE A 77 -27.41 19.74 6.09
N GLY A 78 -26.96 18.51 6.34
CA GLY A 78 -27.81 17.32 6.25
C GLY A 78 -28.02 16.79 4.82
N GLY A 79 -27.10 17.10 3.90
CA GLY A 79 -27.04 16.49 2.57
C GLY A 79 -27.00 14.96 2.63
N ASN A 80 -27.45 14.32 1.55
CA ASN A 80 -27.45 12.85 1.42
C ASN A 80 -26.27 12.34 0.59
N ASP A 81 -25.49 13.25 0.00
CA ASP A 81 -24.25 12.90 -0.66
C ASP A 81 -23.23 12.34 0.35
N GLN A 82 -22.43 11.38 -0.10
CA GLN A 82 -21.45 10.70 0.73
C GLN A 82 -20.15 10.61 -0.05
N LEU A 83 -19.01 10.61 0.67
CA LEU A 83 -17.75 10.22 0.06
C LEU A 83 -17.91 8.80 -0.49
N THR A 84 -17.41 8.56 -1.70
CA THR A 84 -17.52 7.26 -2.38
C THR A 84 -16.94 6.13 -1.53
N MET A 85 -15.84 6.40 -0.83
CA MET A 85 -15.21 5.50 0.13
C MET A 85 -16.16 5.02 1.24
N ASP A 86 -17.14 5.84 1.67
CA ASP A 86 -18.09 5.45 2.73
C ASP A 86 -18.90 4.20 2.34
N SER A 87 -19.22 4.07 1.03
CA SER A 87 -19.97 2.93 0.51
C SER A 87 -19.22 1.59 0.57
N ILE A 88 -17.92 1.64 0.83
CA ILE A 88 -17.03 0.48 0.91
C ILE A 88 -16.29 0.41 2.26
N LEU A 89 -16.70 1.17 3.28
CA LEU A 89 -16.18 1.04 4.63
C LEU A 89 -16.52 -0.35 5.21
N THR A 90 -15.52 -1.05 5.74
CA THR A 90 -15.64 -2.44 6.21
C THR A 90 -15.02 -2.71 7.57
N GLY A 91 -14.26 -1.78 8.13
CA GLY A 91 -13.62 -1.96 9.43
C GLY A 91 -12.53 -0.95 9.72
N LEU A 92 -11.54 -1.38 10.51
CA LEU A 92 -10.41 -0.57 10.96
C LEU A 92 -9.09 -1.36 10.81
N VAL A 93 -7.97 -0.66 10.72
CA VAL A 93 -6.63 -1.24 10.60
C VAL A 93 -5.69 -0.69 11.66
N LYS A 94 -5.01 -1.59 12.36
CA LYS A 94 -3.91 -1.26 13.28
C LYS A 94 -2.62 -1.09 12.50
N THR A 95 -1.92 0.02 12.75
CA THR A 95 -0.78 0.44 11.91
C THR A 95 0.59 0.41 12.61
N TYR A 96 0.66 0.04 13.90
CA TYR A 96 1.92 -0.03 14.65
C TYR A 96 3.06 -0.76 13.90
N TRP A 97 4.31 -0.36 14.06
CA TRP A 97 5.47 -1.02 13.42
C TRP A 97 6.08 -2.07 14.36
N GLN A 98 7.16 -2.73 13.97
CA GLN A 98 7.72 -3.88 14.71
C GLN A 98 7.92 -3.62 16.22
N ASP A 99 8.45 -2.45 16.59
CA ASP A 99 8.86 -2.14 17.96
C ASP A 99 8.16 -0.92 18.57
N GLY A 100 7.13 -0.35 17.92
CA GLY A 100 6.48 0.85 18.42
C GLY A 100 5.05 1.10 17.92
N PRO A 101 4.24 1.85 18.69
CA PRO A 101 2.81 2.05 18.39
C PRO A 101 2.55 3.06 17.27
N ILE A 102 3.48 3.97 17.00
CA ILE A 102 3.36 5.02 15.97
C ILE A 102 4.29 4.64 14.83
N THR A 103 3.72 4.30 13.68
CA THR A 103 4.48 3.94 12.48
C THR A 103 4.84 5.18 11.67
N ASP A 104 5.97 5.10 10.97
CA ASP A 104 6.27 5.93 9.82
C ASP A 104 5.64 5.32 8.54
N SER A 105 5.57 6.07 7.44
CA SER A 105 5.02 5.59 6.16
C SER A 105 5.77 4.36 5.66
N ALA A 106 7.11 4.34 5.76
CA ALA A 106 7.96 3.24 5.30
C ALA A 106 7.61 1.87 5.94
N PRO A 107 7.62 1.72 7.28
CA PRO A 107 7.16 0.48 7.90
C PRO A 107 5.66 0.18 7.69
N GLY A 108 4.81 1.21 7.52
CA GLY A 108 3.39 1.06 7.23
C GLY A 108 3.12 0.47 5.85
N GLY A 109 3.70 1.08 4.81
CA GLY A 109 3.64 0.65 3.42
C GLY A 109 4.34 -0.70 3.20
N THR A 110 5.50 -0.94 3.83
CA THR A 110 6.17 -2.26 3.78
C THR A 110 5.28 -3.37 4.36
N ALA A 111 4.50 -3.10 5.41
CA ALA A 111 3.56 -4.07 5.95
C ALA A 111 2.43 -4.38 4.96
N PHE A 112 1.92 -3.37 4.25
CA PHE A 112 0.92 -3.57 3.19
C PHE A 112 1.46 -4.30 1.96
N SER A 113 2.72 -4.04 1.59
CA SER A 113 3.30 -4.56 0.36
C SER A 113 3.87 -5.96 0.52
N THR A 114 4.36 -6.32 1.72
CA THR A 114 5.06 -7.60 1.98
C THR A 114 4.34 -8.53 2.96
N GLY A 115 3.40 -8.01 3.75
CA GLY A 115 2.72 -8.79 4.81
C GLY A 115 3.57 -9.00 6.06
N PHE A 116 4.63 -8.22 6.25
CA PHE A 116 5.51 -8.28 7.42
C PHE A 116 5.70 -6.90 8.05
N LYS A 117 5.67 -6.83 9.38
CA LYS A 117 6.14 -5.65 10.12
C LYS A 117 7.64 -5.49 9.91
N THR A 118 8.12 -4.26 9.91
CA THR A 118 9.54 -3.94 9.82
C THR A 118 9.92 -2.77 10.73
N GLU A 119 11.21 -2.43 10.73
CA GLU A 119 11.82 -1.34 11.49
C GLU A 119 11.56 0.03 10.84
N ASP A 120 11.75 1.09 11.62
CA ASP A 120 11.60 2.46 11.13
C ASP A 120 12.50 2.74 9.91
N LYS A 121 11.98 3.52 8.96
CA LYS A 121 12.61 3.91 7.68
C LYS A 121 12.86 2.77 6.68
N HIS A 122 12.63 1.51 7.01
CA HIS A 122 12.90 0.40 6.10
C HIS A 122 11.90 0.36 4.93
N ILE A 123 12.42 0.14 3.72
CA ILE A 123 11.64 0.00 2.48
C ILE A 123 11.77 -1.44 2.00
N GLY A 124 10.69 -2.22 2.04
CA GLY A 124 10.62 -3.58 1.46
C GLY A 124 11.61 -4.59 2.05
N VAL A 125 12.20 -4.30 3.21
CA VAL A 125 13.22 -5.13 3.87
C VAL A 125 12.86 -5.38 5.33
N LEU A 126 13.31 -6.50 5.87
CA LEU A 126 13.24 -6.85 7.30
C LEU A 126 14.64 -6.90 7.89
N SER A 127 14.77 -6.61 9.17
CA SER A 127 16.02 -6.79 9.92
C SER A 127 16.14 -8.18 10.53
N ASN A 128 17.35 -8.74 10.50
CA ASN A 128 17.71 -9.81 11.41
C ASN A 128 19.17 -9.68 11.89
N LYS A 129 19.62 -10.63 12.70
CA LYS A 129 21.01 -10.65 13.23
C LYS A 129 22.10 -10.61 12.13
N ASP A 130 21.80 -11.15 10.96
CA ASP A 130 22.73 -11.34 9.85
C ASP A 130 22.65 -10.21 8.81
N GLY A 131 21.79 -9.20 9.01
CA GLY A 131 21.62 -8.05 8.12
C GLY A 131 20.18 -7.80 7.71
N ASN A 132 20.00 -6.94 6.70
CA ASN A 132 18.71 -6.64 6.12
C ASN A 132 18.36 -7.68 5.04
N ILE A 133 17.08 -8.09 5.01
CA ILE A 133 16.56 -9.14 4.13
C ILE A 133 15.39 -8.56 3.32
N PRO A 134 15.50 -8.49 1.98
CA PRO A 134 14.40 -8.04 1.15
C PRO A 134 13.26 -9.07 1.14
N LYS A 135 12.03 -8.56 1.03
CA LYS A 135 10.81 -9.34 0.85
C LYS A 135 10.13 -8.86 -0.41
N ALA A 136 9.68 -9.80 -1.24
CA ALA A 136 8.95 -9.43 -2.45
C ALA A 136 7.71 -8.65 -2.10
N THR A 137 7.42 -7.64 -2.92
CA THR A 137 6.22 -6.84 -2.80
C THR A 137 5.06 -7.47 -3.58
N LEU A 138 3.84 -7.04 -3.30
CA LEU A 138 2.66 -7.43 -4.08
C LEU A 138 2.78 -7.07 -5.57
N ILE A 139 3.42 -5.95 -5.92
CA ILE A 139 3.67 -5.56 -7.32
C ILE A 139 4.65 -6.53 -7.97
N GLU A 140 5.73 -6.90 -7.30
CA GLU A 140 6.68 -7.86 -7.83
C GLU A 140 6.07 -9.25 -7.99
N ALA A 141 5.25 -9.68 -7.03
CA ALA A 141 4.48 -10.92 -7.15
C ALA A 141 3.48 -10.87 -8.31
N ALA A 142 2.82 -9.73 -8.54
CA ALA A 142 1.94 -9.53 -9.69
C ALA A 142 2.70 -9.62 -11.02
N ARG A 143 3.87 -8.98 -11.11
CA ARG A 143 4.76 -9.05 -12.28
C ARG A 143 5.23 -10.48 -12.55
N GLN A 144 5.64 -11.23 -11.52
CA GLN A 144 6.02 -12.65 -11.63
C GLN A 144 4.84 -13.53 -12.07
N ALA A 145 3.61 -13.14 -11.74
CA ALA A 145 2.39 -13.77 -12.23
C ALA A 145 1.98 -13.31 -13.64
N GLY A 146 2.78 -12.47 -14.31
CA GLY A 146 2.54 -11.99 -15.67
C GLY A 146 1.51 -10.86 -15.78
N LYS A 147 1.12 -10.24 -14.65
CA LYS A 147 0.16 -9.13 -14.62
C LYS A 147 0.85 -7.81 -14.95
N ALA A 148 0.10 -6.89 -15.54
CA ALA A 148 0.54 -5.52 -15.71
C ALA A 148 0.64 -4.79 -14.35
N THR A 149 1.57 -3.84 -14.22
CA THR A 149 1.81 -3.12 -12.96
C THR A 149 1.86 -1.62 -13.16
N GLY A 150 1.20 -0.90 -12.25
CA GLY A 150 1.17 0.55 -12.23
C GLY A 150 1.36 1.14 -10.86
N LEU A 151 1.95 2.33 -10.82
CA LEU A 151 2.16 3.12 -9.60
C LEU A 151 1.79 4.58 -9.86
N ILE A 152 0.98 5.14 -8.96
CA ILE A 152 0.59 6.55 -8.96
C ILE A 152 0.87 7.14 -7.58
N ALA A 153 1.50 8.32 -7.52
CA ALA A 153 1.68 9.07 -6.28
C ALA A 153 1.60 10.58 -6.53
N THR A 154 1.01 11.34 -5.61
CA THR A 154 1.06 12.82 -5.65
C THR A 154 2.31 13.41 -5.00
N SER A 155 3.14 12.59 -4.35
CA SER A 155 4.50 12.92 -3.90
C SER A 155 5.54 12.65 -5.00
N GLU A 156 6.82 12.79 -4.67
CA GLU A 156 7.87 12.11 -5.42
C GLU A 156 7.60 10.60 -5.44
N VAL A 157 7.74 9.95 -6.60
CA VAL A 157 7.51 8.51 -6.72
C VAL A 157 8.52 7.65 -5.93
N THR A 158 9.62 8.25 -5.44
CA THR A 158 10.57 7.59 -4.54
C THR A 158 10.28 7.83 -3.06
N HIS A 159 9.21 8.56 -2.73
CA HIS A 159 8.76 8.69 -1.35
C HIS A 159 8.42 7.29 -0.78
N ALA A 160 8.29 7.17 0.55
CA ALA A 160 8.26 5.85 1.18
C ALA A 160 7.15 4.94 0.67
N THR A 161 5.91 5.40 0.67
CA THR A 161 4.74 4.60 0.27
C THR A 161 4.87 4.00 -1.13
N PRO A 162 5.23 4.76 -2.20
CA PRO A 162 5.50 4.15 -3.50
C PRO A 162 6.78 3.31 -3.53
N ALA A 163 7.82 3.68 -2.79
CA ALA A 163 9.05 2.89 -2.69
C ALA A 163 8.81 1.51 -2.03
N ASP A 164 7.92 1.41 -1.04
CA ASP A 164 7.59 0.17 -0.33
C ASP A 164 7.01 -0.92 -1.23
N PHE A 165 6.41 -0.54 -2.36
CA PHE A 165 5.87 -1.46 -3.35
C PHE A 165 6.85 -1.74 -4.50
N SER A 166 7.96 -1.02 -4.60
CA SER A 166 8.76 -0.93 -5.84
C SER A 166 10.27 -1.08 -5.66
N ALA A 167 10.77 -1.06 -4.43
CA ALA A 167 12.20 -1.08 -4.13
C ALA A 167 12.50 -1.76 -2.78
N HIS A 168 13.79 -1.96 -2.52
CA HIS A 168 14.30 -2.50 -1.26
C HIS A 168 15.48 -1.65 -0.79
N ALA A 169 15.37 -1.05 0.40
CA ALA A 169 16.40 -0.18 0.97
C ALA A 169 16.34 -0.18 2.50
N ALA A 170 17.50 -0.02 3.14
CA ALA A 170 17.60 0.10 4.59
C ALA A 170 17.07 1.45 5.11
N SER A 171 16.96 2.45 4.23
CA SER A 171 16.38 3.75 4.58
C SER A 171 15.61 4.34 3.42
N ARG A 172 14.42 4.87 3.72
CA ARG A 172 13.58 5.66 2.81
C ARG A 172 14.29 6.88 2.21
N SER A 173 15.38 7.35 2.81
CA SER A 173 16.17 8.47 2.28
C SER A 173 17.11 8.10 1.12
N GLN A 174 17.25 6.82 0.76
CA GLN A 174 18.13 6.35 -0.31
C GLN A 174 17.51 6.53 -1.70
N TYR A 175 17.03 7.74 -2.02
CA TYR A 175 16.30 8.02 -3.26
C TYR A 175 17.05 7.65 -4.54
N ASN A 176 18.39 7.76 -4.58
CA ASN A 176 19.17 7.40 -5.76
C ASN A 176 19.04 5.92 -6.12
N SER A 177 19.18 5.03 -5.12
CA SER A 177 19.08 3.57 -5.32
C SER A 177 17.62 3.13 -5.48
N ILE A 178 16.68 3.75 -4.75
CA ILE A 178 15.23 3.52 -4.90
C ILE A 178 14.80 3.85 -6.33
N MET A 179 15.09 5.06 -6.83
CA MET A 179 14.70 5.45 -8.20
C MET A 179 15.29 4.52 -9.25
N LYS A 180 16.54 4.08 -9.05
CA LYS A 180 17.21 3.16 -9.97
C LYS A 180 16.49 1.80 -9.98
N GLN A 181 16.17 1.24 -8.80
CA GLN A 181 15.36 0.02 -8.70
C GLN A 181 14.00 0.16 -9.40
N MET A 182 13.32 1.29 -9.23
CA MET A 182 12.03 1.53 -9.88
C MET A 182 12.14 1.58 -11.42
N VAL A 183 13.11 2.33 -11.96
CA VAL A 183 13.34 2.43 -13.42
C VAL A 183 13.63 1.05 -14.03
N TYR A 184 14.49 0.26 -13.37
CA TYR A 184 14.82 -1.10 -13.79
C TYR A 184 13.83 -2.16 -13.31
N GLY A 185 12.74 -1.75 -12.64
CA GLY A 185 11.67 -2.61 -12.14
C GLY A 185 10.65 -3.04 -13.20
N ASP A 186 10.83 -2.69 -14.47
CA ASP A 186 9.97 -3.11 -15.58
C ASP A 186 8.46 -2.86 -15.34
N PHE A 187 8.10 -1.68 -14.84
CA PHE A 187 6.71 -1.24 -14.75
C PHE A 187 6.09 -1.01 -16.13
N ASP A 188 4.76 -1.11 -16.21
CA ASP A 188 4.03 -0.63 -17.40
C ASP A 188 3.80 0.87 -17.32
N LEU A 189 3.51 1.38 -16.13
CA LEU A 189 3.23 2.80 -15.91
C LEU A 189 3.64 3.29 -14.52
N VAL A 190 4.29 4.44 -14.48
CA VAL A 190 4.58 5.21 -13.25
C VAL A 190 4.16 6.66 -13.47
N LEU A 191 3.30 7.20 -12.61
CA LEU A 191 2.82 8.59 -12.69
C LEU A 191 2.98 9.28 -11.32
N GLY A 192 3.57 10.47 -11.29
CA GLY A 192 3.66 11.22 -10.04
C GLY A 192 4.61 12.40 -10.10
N GLY A 193 5.17 12.79 -8.96
CA GLY A 193 6.17 13.85 -8.85
C GLY A 193 7.61 13.33 -8.84
N GLY A 194 8.56 14.25 -8.69
CA GLY A 194 9.97 13.94 -8.44
C GLY A 194 10.84 13.86 -9.69
N ASP A 195 10.50 14.59 -10.76
CA ASP A 195 11.28 14.66 -12.01
C ASP A 195 12.78 14.92 -11.74
N ARG A 196 13.09 15.77 -10.76
CA ARG A 196 14.49 16.12 -10.42
C ARG A 196 15.33 14.93 -9.97
N ILE A 197 14.74 13.89 -9.39
CA ILE A 197 15.46 12.68 -8.93
C ILE A 197 15.99 11.85 -10.10
N LEU A 198 15.46 12.00 -11.31
CA LEU A 198 16.00 11.34 -12.50
C LEU A 198 17.21 12.07 -13.08
N SER A 199 17.40 13.36 -12.75
CA SER A 199 18.39 14.24 -13.36
C SER A 199 19.77 14.06 -12.77
N SER A 200 20.81 14.08 -13.61
CA SER A 200 22.20 14.25 -13.17
C SER A 200 22.57 15.72 -12.92
N GLU A 201 21.75 16.67 -13.39
CA GLU A 201 21.97 18.10 -13.19
C GLU A 201 21.46 18.56 -11.83
N ALA A 202 22.35 19.17 -11.04
CA ALA A 202 22.01 19.83 -9.80
C ALA A 202 21.22 21.12 -10.06
N LYS A 203 19.89 21.06 -9.86
CA LYS A 203 19.01 22.23 -9.89
C LYS A 203 18.46 22.50 -8.49
N SER A 204 18.58 23.76 -8.07
CA SER A 204 18.07 24.25 -6.78
C SER A 204 16.79 25.05 -7.01
N ASP A 205 15.81 24.85 -6.15
CA ASP A 205 14.58 25.63 -6.12
C ASP A 205 14.11 25.73 -4.68
N ASN A 206 13.76 26.93 -4.22
CA ASN A 206 13.44 27.21 -2.82
C ASN A 206 14.48 26.64 -1.82
N GLY A 207 15.76 26.68 -2.19
CA GLY A 207 16.87 26.18 -1.36
C GLY A 207 17.00 24.65 -1.27
N LYS A 208 16.17 23.88 -1.96
CA LYS A 208 16.27 22.41 -2.03
C LYS A 208 16.89 21.99 -3.37
N THR A 209 17.96 21.20 -3.31
CA THR A 209 18.61 20.60 -4.48
C THR A 209 18.40 19.09 -4.43
N GLN A 210 17.80 18.53 -5.47
CA GLN A 210 17.58 17.08 -5.62
C GLN A 210 18.03 16.68 -7.02
N TYR A 211 18.95 15.74 -7.10
CA TYR A 211 19.53 15.24 -8.35
C TYR A 211 20.35 13.99 -8.03
N ARG A 212 20.63 13.22 -9.06
CA ARG A 212 21.49 12.04 -9.01
C ARG A 212 22.95 12.46 -8.95
N LYS A 213 23.67 11.91 -7.99
CA LYS A 213 25.09 12.21 -7.77
C LYS A 213 26.03 11.39 -8.65
N ASP A 214 25.50 10.38 -9.34
CA ASP A 214 26.24 9.47 -10.19
C ASP A 214 26.44 9.95 -11.64
N GLY A 215 25.90 11.12 -11.99
CA GLY A 215 26.04 11.67 -13.33
C GLY A 215 25.16 10.98 -14.40
N ILE A 216 24.31 10.02 -14.01
CA ILE A 216 23.42 9.30 -14.95
C ILE A 216 22.09 10.05 -15.05
N ASP A 217 21.64 10.37 -16.27
CA ASP A 217 20.25 10.82 -16.49
C ASP A 217 19.35 9.60 -16.75
N LEU A 218 18.50 9.28 -15.78
CA LEU A 218 17.59 8.15 -15.88
C LEU A 218 16.42 8.39 -16.85
N ARG A 219 16.18 9.63 -17.31
CA ARG A 219 15.19 9.89 -18.38
C ARG A 219 15.62 9.25 -19.69
N GLU A 220 16.91 9.34 -20.01
CA GLU A 220 17.45 8.71 -21.21
C GLU A 220 17.44 7.18 -21.10
N VAL A 221 17.67 6.65 -19.89
CA VAL A 221 17.50 5.22 -19.61
C VAL A 221 16.05 4.79 -19.85
N LEU A 222 15.06 5.51 -19.31
CA LEU A 222 13.64 5.23 -19.52
C LEU A 222 13.27 5.21 -21.01
N LYS A 223 13.71 6.21 -21.78
CA LYS A 223 13.50 6.25 -23.24
C LYS A 223 14.12 5.04 -23.93
N SER A 224 15.36 4.67 -23.57
CA SER A 224 16.04 3.49 -24.12
C SER A 224 15.33 2.18 -23.78
N MET A 225 14.58 2.13 -22.67
CA MET A 225 13.75 1.00 -22.24
C MET A 225 12.33 1.02 -22.84
N GLY A 226 12.05 1.96 -23.75
CA GLY A 226 10.80 2.07 -24.49
C GLY A 226 9.67 2.77 -23.75
N TYR A 227 9.95 3.49 -22.66
CA TYR A 227 8.94 4.32 -22.01
C TYR A 227 8.73 5.62 -22.78
N THR A 228 7.47 6.02 -22.90
CA THR A 228 7.14 7.42 -23.23
C THR A 228 7.27 8.25 -21.95
N TYR A 229 8.17 9.23 -21.95
CA TYR A 229 8.36 10.14 -20.83
C TYR A 229 7.40 11.34 -20.96
N LEU A 230 6.67 11.68 -19.89
CA LEU A 230 5.66 12.74 -19.88
C LEU A 230 5.92 13.68 -18.70
N THR A 231 5.66 14.97 -18.87
CA THR A 231 5.84 15.98 -17.82
C THR A 231 4.65 16.92 -17.66
N THR A 232 3.62 16.81 -18.49
CA THR A 232 2.40 17.65 -18.36
C THR A 232 1.10 16.86 -18.46
N LYS A 233 0.03 17.43 -17.89
CA LYS A 233 -1.35 16.96 -18.01
C LYS A 233 -1.79 16.79 -19.47
N ASP A 234 -1.42 17.70 -20.36
CA ASP A 234 -1.80 17.63 -21.77
C ASP A 234 -1.12 16.48 -22.51
N GLU A 235 0.16 16.21 -22.19
CA GLU A 235 0.87 15.03 -22.68
C GLU A 235 0.24 13.73 -22.17
N LEU A 236 -0.15 13.67 -20.89
CA LEU A 236 -0.86 12.53 -20.30
C LEU A 236 -2.21 12.28 -21.00
N ASN A 237 -2.95 13.34 -21.30
CA ASN A 237 -4.27 13.23 -21.93
C ASN A 237 -4.19 12.82 -23.40
N SER A 238 -3.18 13.31 -24.13
CA SER A 238 -3.04 13.11 -25.58
C SER A 238 -2.29 11.83 -25.97
N THR A 239 -1.46 11.28 -25.07
CA THR A 239 -0.64 10.10 -25.38
C THR A 239 -1.48 8.85 -25.64
N LYS A 240 -1.02 8.03 -26.58
CA LYS A 240 -1.54 6.69 -26.89
C LYS A 240 -0.59 5.58 -26.47
N ALA A 241 0.53 5.94 -25.82
CA ALA A 241 1.50 4.97 -25.35
C ALA A 241 0.88 4.04 -24.32
N THR A 242 1.28 2.77 -24.34
CA THR A 242 0.87 1.78 -23.34
C THR A 242 1.94 1.50 -22.31
N LYS A 243 3.14 2.07 -22.51
CA LYS A 243 4.26 2.03 -21.57
C LYS A 243 4.77 3.44 -21.35
N MET A 244 4.64 3.97 -20.15
CA MET A 244 4.92 5.39 -19.88
C MET A 244 5.46 5.67 -18.49
N TRP A 245 6.18 6.78 -18.39
CA TRP A 245 6.68 7.30 -17.13
C TRP A 245 6.42 8.79 -17.10
N GLY A 246 5.46 9.22 -16.29
CA GLY A 246 5.02 10.60 -16.21
C GLY A 246 5.42 11.25 -14.89
N LEU A 247 6.38 12.17 -14.90
CA LEU A 247 6.73 12.97 -13.72
C LEU A 247 6.36 14.43 -13.94
N PHE A 248 5.27 14.87 -13.32
CA PHE A 248 4.59 16.13 -13.65
C PHE A 248 4.99 17.32 -12.77
N ALA A 249 5.78 17.05 -11.74
CA ALA A 249 6.30 18.05 -10.81
C ALA A 249 7.79 17.81 -10.56
N PRO A 250 8.60 18.86 -10.36
CA PRO A 250 10.02 18.71 -10.02
C PRO A 250 10.24 17.92 -8.72
N GLN A 251 9.33 18.09 -7.76
CA GLN A 251 9.21 17.37 -6.49
C GLN A 251 7.79 16.81 -6.40
N ALA A 252 7.16 16.81 -5.23
CA ALA A 252 5.74 16.52 -5.11
C ALA A 252 4.84 17.56 -5.78
N PHE A 253 3.58 17.19 -5.97
CA PHE A 253 2.55 18.02 -6.58
C PHE A 253 2.20 19.19 -5.67
N ALA A 254 1.59 20.22 -6.26
CA ALA A 254 0.87 21.23 -5.50
C ALA A 254 -0.36 20.62 -4.81
N ALA A 255 -0.74 21.19 -3.67
CA ALA A 255 -1.93 20.79 -2.94
C ALA A 255 -3.19 20.93 -3.83
N ASP A 256 -4.18 20.05 -3.69
CA ASP A 256 -5.36 20.03 -4.58
C ASP A 256 -6.09 21.38 -4.64
N ILE A 257 -6.33 21.99 -3.48
CA ILE A 257 -6.97 23.31 -3.37
C ILE A 257 -6.17 24.45 -4.01
N ASP A 258 -4.85 24.29 -4.17
CA ASP A 258 -3.95 25.31 -4.71
C ASP A 258 -3.58 25.06 -6.17
N ARG A 259 -3.68 23.80 -6.64
CA ARG A 259 -3.06 23.30 -7.88
C ARG A 259 -3.42 24.12 -9.11
N GLU A 260 -4.69 24.44 -9.30
CA GLU A 260 -5.13 25.21 -10.48
C GLU A 260 -4.46 26.58 -10.57
N LYS A 261 -4.13 27.21 -9.43
CA LYS A 261 -3.50 28.53 -9.37
C LYS A 261 -1.98 28.45 -9.55
N VAL A 262 -1.34 27.46 -8.94
CA VAL A 262 0.14 27.43 -8.81
C VAL A 262 0.81 26.40 -9.72
N ALA A 263 0.09 25.38 -10.17
CA ALA A 263 0.61 24.30 -11.00
C ALA A 263 -0.47 23.73 -11.96
N PRO A 264 -1.05 24.55 -12.86
CA PRO A 264 -2.16 24.13 -13.73
C PRO A 264 -1.79 23.03 -14.74
N THR A 265 -0.51 22.76 -14.95
CA THR A 265 0.00 21.70 -15.83
C THR A 265 0.10 20.33 -15.14
N GLU A 266 -0.07 20.26 -13.81
CA GLU A 266 -0.13 19.00 -13.08
C GLU A 266 -1.49 18.32 -13.28
N PRO A 267 -1.54 17.01 -13.60
CA PRO A 267 -2.79 16.27 -13.65
C PRO A 267 -3.36 16.07 -12.24
N THR A 268 -4.66 15.82 -12.14
CA THR A 268 -5.26 15.37 -10.88
C THR A 268 -4.98 13.89 -10.62
N ILE A 269 -5.08 13.44 -9.36
CA ILE A 269 -4.98 12.02 -9.01
C ILE A 269 -6.07 11.17 -9.71
N GLU A 270 -7.25 11.74 -9.93
CA GLU A 270 -8.33 11.13 -10.70
C GLU A 270 -7.94 10.93 -12.18
N GLU A 271 -7.35 11.94 -12.82
CA GLU A 271 -6.90 11.87 -14.22
C GLU A 271 -5.80 10.81 -14.39
N MET A 272 -4.82 10.77 -13.48
CA MET A 272 -3.79 9.74 -13.47
C MET A 272 -4.39 8.34 -13.27
N THR A 273 -5.34 8.19 -12.34
CA THR A 273 -6.01 6.91 -12.07
C THR A 273 -6.79 6.41 -13.28
N ASN A 274 -7.58 7.29 -13.92
CA ASN A 274 -8.32 6.95 -15.13
C ASN A 274 -7.38 6.51 -16.27
N LYS A 275 -6.26 7.21 -16.46
CA LYS A 275 -5.27 6.83 -17.48
C LYS A 275 -4.63 5.47 -17.19
N ALA A 276 -4.28 5.19 -15.94
CA ALA A 276 -3.73 3.88 -15.57
C ALA A 276 -4.75 2.76 -15.81
N LEU A 277 -6.02 2.95 -15.43
CA LEU A 277 -7.08 1.97 -15.68
C LEU A 277 -7.31 1.74 -17.18
N GLU A 278 -7.24 2.78 -18.01
CA GLU A 278 -7.34 2.68 -19.47
C GLU A 278 -6.23 1.79 -20.08
N ILE A 279 -5.03 1.82 -19.51
CA ILE A 279 -3.86 1.09 -20.03
C ILE A 279 -3.80 -0.32 -19.45
N LEU A 280 -3.78 -0.44 -18.13
CA LEU A 280 -3.52 -1.70 -17.43
C LEU A 280 -4.67 -2.71 -17.60
N SER A 281 -5.91 -2.25 -17.79
CA SER A 281 -7.05 -3.14 -18.02
C SER A 281 -6.99 -3.93 -19.34
N LYS A 282 -6.07 -3.59 -20.24
CA LYS A 282 -5.85 -4.31 -21.50
C LYS A 282 -5.09 -5.62 -21.30
N ASP A 283 -4.44 -5.82 -20.16
CA ASP A 283 -3.73 -7.06 -19.86
C ASP A 283 -4.72 -8.20 -19.52
N LYS A 284 -4.55 -9.33 -20.21
CA LYS A 284 -5.43 -10.50 -20.07
C LYS A 284 -5.20 -11.27 -18.77
N GLU A 285 -3.99 -11.21 -18.23
CA GLU A 285 -3.63 -11.79 -16.94
C GLU A 285 -4.09 -10.90 -15.78
N GLY A 286 -4.50 -9.67 -16.07
CA GLY A 286 -4.97 -8.66 -15.13
C GLY A 286 -3.85 -7.72 -14.69
N PHE A 287 -4.12 -6.91 -13.66
CA PHE A 287 -3.17 -5.89 -13.23
C PHE A 287 -3.12 -5.68 -11.71
N PHE A 288 -2.03 -5.07 -11.25
CA PHE A 288 -1.91 -4.48 -9.92
C PHE A 288 -1.60 -2.99 -10.06
N LEU A 289 -2.47 -2.14 -9.52
CA LEU A 289 -2.30 -0.69 -9.50
C LEU A 289 -2.23 -0.20 -8.05
N MET A 290 -1.15 0.51 -7.70
CA MET A 290 -1.06 1.27 -6.45
C MET A 290 -1.31 2.75 -6.73
N VAL A 291 -2.15 3.40 -5.94
CA VAL A 291 -2.48 4.84 -6.04
C VAL A 291 -2.36 5.52 -4.68
N GLU A 292 -1.50 6.51 -4.57
CA GLU A 292 -1.29 7.25 -3.32
C GLU A 292 -1.79 8.70 -3.40
N GLY A 293 -2.68 9.07 -2.47
CA GLY A 293 -2.97 10.45 -2.12
C GLY A 293 -2.05 10.91 -0.99
N SER A 294 -0.87 11.41 -1.36
CA SER A 294 0.28 11.59 -0.47
C SER A 294 0.20 12.84 0.40
N GLN A 295 -0.55 13.86 -0.01
CA GLN A 295 -0.52 15.18 0.63
C GLN A 295 -1.45 15.33 1.85
N ILE A 296 -2.29 14.32 2.13
CA ILE A 296 -3.15 14.31 3.32
C ILE A 296 -2.28 14.30 4.59
N ASP A 297 -1.24 13.48 4.62
CA ASP A 297 -0.23 13.45 5.68
C ASP A 297 0.47 14.79 5.87
N TRP A 298 0.94 15.40 4.77
CA TRP A 298 1.65 16.68 4.84
C TRP A 298 0.75 17.80 5.34
N ALA A 299 -0.53 17.75 4.99
CA ALA A 299 -1.55 18.65 5.53
C ALA A 299 -1.80 18.40 7.02
N GLY A 300 -1.80 17.14 7.44
CA GLY A 300 -1.84 16.73 8.86
C GLY A 300 -0.64 17.24 9.66
N HIS A 301 0.59 17.08 9.14
CA HIS A 301 1.81 17.64 9.76
C HIS A 301 1.76 19.17 9.87
N ALA A 302 1.15 19.84 8.89
CA ALA A 302 0.96 21.28 8.88
C ALA A 302 -0.24 21.75 9.73
N ASN A 303 -1.07 20.83 10.25
CA ASN A 303 -2.34 21.12 10.92
C ASN A 303 -3.26 22.03 10.06
N ASP A 304 -3.29 21.80 8.75
CA ASP A 304 -4.01 22.61 7.77
C ASP A 304 -5.35 21.94 7.40
N PRO A 305 -6.48 22.38 8.00
CA PRO A 305 -7.77 21.73 7.78
C PRO A 305 -8.32 21.95 6.38
N SER A 306 -8.00 23.07 5.70
CA SER A 306 -8.51 23.33 4.35
C SER A 306 -7.80 22.43 3.35
N LYS A 307 -6.49 22.24 3.53
CA LYS A 307 -5.71 21.30 2.73
C LYS A 307 -6.18 19.86 2.96
N ILE A 308 -6.29 19.37 4.20
CA ILE A 308 -6.77 18.00 4.49
C ILE A 308 -8.11 17.72 3.83
N ALA A 309 -9.10 18.60 4.02
CA ALA A 309 -10.44 18.39 3.47
C ALA A 309 -10.42 18.32 1.94
N SER A 310 -9.66 19.21 1.28
CA SER A 310 -9.53 19.21 -0.17
C SER A 310 -8.82 17.97 -0.72
N GLU A 311 -7.74 17.52 -0.07
CA GLU A 311 -6.96 16.35 -0.50
C GLU A 311 -7.77 15.06 -0.37
N ILE A 312 -8.53 14.89 0.71
CA ILE A 312 -9.41 13.72 0.87
C ILE A 312 -10.53 13.73 -0.18
N VAL A 313 -11.13 14.89 -0.48
CA VAL A 313 -12.15 14.99 -1.55
C VAL A 313 -11.54 14.68 -2.93
N ALA A 314 -10.32 15.12 -3.21
CA ALA A 314 -9.61 14.79 -4.44
C ALA A 314 -9.28 13.30 -4.55
N TYR A 315 -8.80 12.71 -3.45
CA TYR A 315 -8.55 11.28 -3.33
C TYR A 315 -9.82 10.44 -3.51
N ASP A 316 -10.96 10.87 -2.95
CA ASP A 316 -12.24 10.17 -3.11
C ASP A 316 -12.69 10.08 -4.58
N LYS A 317 -12.33 11.07 -5.42
CA LYS A 317 -12.56 10.98 -6.88
C LYS A 317 -11.75 9.84 -7.53
N ALA A 318 -10.52 9.61 -7.08
CA ALA A 318 -9.73 8.46 -7.53
C ALA A 318 -10.31 7.13 -7.01
N VAL A 319 -10.80 7.09 -5.75
CA VAL A 319 -11.54 5.94 -5.21
C VAL A 319 -12.79 5.67 -6.05
N LYS A 320 -13.52 6.71 -6.44
CA LYS A 320 -14.69 6.61 -7.31
C LYS A 320 -14.34 6.03 -8.68
N ALA A 321 -13.30 6.53 -9.34
CA ALA A 321 -12.83 5.99 -10.61
C ALA A 321 -12.48 4.49 -10.49
N ALA A 322 -11.77 4.11 -9.43
CA ALA A 322 -11.43 2.72 -9.14
C ALA A 322 -12.67 1.84 -8.90
N LEU A 323 -13.63 2.32 -8.11
CA LEU A 323 -14.83 1.58 -7.74
C LEU A 323 -15.78 1.42 -8.92
N ASP A 324 -15.97 2.47 -9.73
CA ASP A 324 -16.78 2.41 -10.95
C ASP A 324 -16.21 1.40 -11.95
N PHE A 325 -14.88 1.41 -12.14
CA PHE A 325 -14.19 0.40 -12.92
C PHE A 325 -14.42 -1.01 -12.36
N ALA A 326 -14.18 -1.22 -11.05
CA ALA A 326 -14.25 -2.54 -10.44
C ALA A 326 -15.67 -3.14 -10.43
N LYS A 327 -16.70 -2.30 -10.25
CA LYS A 327 -18.11 -2.69 -10.36
C LYS A 327 -18.45 -3.13 -11.79
N LYS A 328 -17.93 -2.42 -12.80
CA LYS A 328 -18.15 -2.75 -14.21
C LYS A 328 -17.40 -4.01 -14.65
N ASP A 329 -16.16 -4.18 -14.21
CA ASP A 329 -15.30 -5.31 -14.57
C ASP A 329 -15.70 -6.62 -13.87
N GLY A 330 -16.13 -6.56 -12.60
CA GLY A 330 -16.57 -7.74 -11.85
C GLY A 330 -15.47 -8.77 -11.52
N ASN A 331 -14.19 -8.42 -11.73
CA ASN A 331 -13.02 -9.23 -11.40
C ASN A 331 -11.94 -8.43 -10.64
N THR A 332 -12.26 -7.22 -10.18
CA THR A 332 -11.32 -6.30 -9.54
C THR A 332 -11.66 -6.10 -8.07
N VAL A 333 -10.67 -6.30 -7.20
CA VAL A 333 -10.73 -5.88 -5.79
C VAL A 333 -10.21 -4.45 -5.69
N VAL A 334 -10.91 -3.63 -4.91
CA VAL A 334 -10.48 -2.28 -4.55
C VAL A 334 -10.29 -2.24 -3.04
N ILE A 335 -9.12 -1.81 -2.59
CA ILE A 335 -8.84 -1.60 -1.18
C ILE A 335 -8.24 -0.22 -0.99
N SER A 336 -8.77 0.54 -0.04
CA SER A 336 -8.25 1.81 0.42
C SER A 336 -7.96 1.72 1.92
N VAL A 337 -6.73 2.04 2.30
CA VAL A 337 -6.27 1.98 3.69
C VAL A 337 -5.09 2.93 3.84
N SER A 338 -5.11 3.74 4.91
CA SER A 338 -4.01 4.63 5.25
C SER A 338 -2.88 3.87 5.94
N ASP A 339 -1.64 4.31 5.77
CA ASP A 339 -0.46 3.80 6.44
C ASP A 339 -0.37 4.22 7.90
N HIS A 340 -0.87 5.41 8.26
CA HIS A 340 -1.01 5.91 9.62
C HIS A 340 -2.04 7.04 9.74
N SER A 341 -2.30 7.49 10.96
CA SER A 341 -3.05 8.71 11.25
C SER A 341 -2.10 9.86 11.54
N THR A 342 -2.31 11.07 11.00
CA THR A 342 -1.42 12.23 11.19
C THR A 342 -2.11 13.43 11.85
N GLY A 343 -1.38 14.12 12.74
CA GLY A 343 -1.80 15.37 13.41
C GLY A 343 -2.75 15.18 14.61
N GLY A 344 -3.59 14.15 14.56
CA GLY A 344 -4.60 13.89 15.60
C GLY A 344 -5.58 15.06 15.73
N GLY A 345 -6.09 15.51 14.58
CA GLY A 345 -7.06 16.60 14.47
C GLY A 345 -8.42 16.18 15.01
N THR A 346 -9.02 17.02 15.85
CA THR A 346 -10.36 16.78 16.41
C THR A 346 -11.21 18.04 16.32
N LEU A 347 -12.44 17.88 15.80
CA LEU A 347 -13.46 18.92 15.86
C LEU A 347 -14.01 18.97 17.29
N GLY A 348 -13.95 20.14 17.91
CA GLY A 348 -14.33 20.31 19.32
C GLY A 348 -13.35 21.13 20.15
N MET A 349 -12.36 21.78 19.53
CA MET A 349 -11.59 22.83 20.21
C MET A 349 -12.45 24.08 20.33
N VAL A 350 -12.61 24.55 21.56
CA VAL A 350 -13.54 25.65 21.85
C VAL A 350 -12.78 26.87 22.31
N ASP A 351 -12.21 27.59 21.35
CA ASP A 351 -11.85 29.01 21.49
C ASP A 351 -12.66 29.84 20.48
N LEU A 352 -13.96 29.51 20.37
CA LEU A 352 -14.93 30.20 19.50
C LEU A 352 -15.66 31.33 20.25
N GLY A 353 -15.22 31.67 21.47
CA GLY A 353 -15.95 32.57 22.38
C GLY A 353 -17.27 31.99 22.92
N LYS A 354 -17.47 30.68 22.80
CA LYS A 354 -18.65 29.93 23.26
C LYS A 354 -18.22 28.84 24.24
N ASP A 355 -19.02 28.54 25.26
CA ASP A 355 -18.70 27.53 26.28
C ASP A 355 -19.52 26.25 26.03
N ILE A 356 -18.97 25.32 25.23
CA ILE A 356 -19.61 24.02 24.95
C ILE A 356 -19.83 23.21 26.24
N GLY A 357 -19.00 23.40 27.27
CA GLY A 357 -19.16 22.72 28.56
C GLY A 357 -20.46 23.09 29.28
N LYS A 358 -21.09 24.21 28.90
CA LYS A 358 -22.40 24.65 29.39
C LYS A 358 -23.53 24.39 28.39
N ASP A 359 -23.27 24.52 27.09
CA ASP A 359 -24.28 24.32 26.05
C ASP A 359 -23.68 23.80 24.73
N TYR A 360 -23.86 22.51 24.44
CA TYR A 360 -23.45 21.89 23.19
C TYR A 360 -24.14 22.49 21.95
N ALA A 361 -25.37 22.99 22.08
CA ALA A 361 -26.11 23.57 20.95
C ALA A 361 -25.61 24.96 20.56
N SER A 362 -24.77 25.59 21.39
CA SER A 362 -24.22 26.92 21.10
C SER A 362 -23.26 26.93 19.90
N VAL A 363 -22.61 25.81 19.60
CA VAL A 363 -21.69 25.66 18.47
C VAL A 363 -22.40 25.03 17.29
N THR A 364 -22.52 25.79 16.21
CA THR A 364 -23.25 25.41 15.00
C THR A 364 -22.31 25.08 13.85
N PHE A 365 -22.85 24.56 12.75
CA PHE A 365 -22.09 24.41 11.49
C PHE A 365 -21.56 25.75 10.97
N GLU A 366 -22.30 26.85 11.16
CA GLU A 366 -21.90 28.22 10.79
C GLU A 366 -20.67 28.72 11.56
N ASP A 367 -20.52 28.26 12.81
CA ASP A 367 -19.38 28.61 13.65
C ASP A 367 -18.12 27.81 13.32
N THR A 368 -18.24 26.72 12.55
CA THR A 368 -17.20 25.71 12.37
C THR A 368 -16.95 25.40 10.90
N ILE A 369 -17.57 24.34 10.36
CA ILE A 369 -17.25 23.80 9.04
C ILE A 369 -17.68 24.72 7.90
N VAL A 370 -18.77 25.50 8.05
CA VAL A 370 -19.17 26.44 6.99
C VAL A 370 -18.06 27.46 6.73
N ARG A 371 -17.33 27.92 7.76
CA ARG A 371 -16.15 28.78 7.59
C ARG A 371 -15.07 28.10 6.76
N LEU A 372 -14.80 26.83 7.05
CA LEU A 372 -13.83 26.04 6.28
C LEU A 372 -14.24 25.89 4.82
N THR A 373 -15.54 25.75 4.51
CA THR A 373 -16.03 25.63 3.14
C THR A 373 -15.74 26.87 2.28
N LYS A 374 -15.51 28.03 2.91
CA LYS A 374 -15.14 29.28 2.22
C LYS A 374 -13.67 29.33 1.82
N ALA A 375 -12.83 28.41 2.32
CA ALA A 375 -11.43 28.35 1.97
C ALA A 375 -11.24 28.15 0.45
N LYS A 376 -10.40 29.01 -0.15
CA LYS A 376 -10.00 28.97 -1.58
C LYS A 376 -8.52 28.62 -1.80
N ALA A 377 -7.79 28.36 -0.73
CA ALA A 377 -6.38 28.01 -0.73
C ALA A 377 -6.02 27.26 0.57
N SER A 378 -4.86 26.61 0.58
CA SER A 378 -4.27 26.08 1.82
C SER A 378 -3.83 27.22 2.73
N THR A 379 -3.87 27.00 4.05
CA THR A 379 -3.38 28.01 5.00
C THR A 379 -1.88 28.18 4.85
N GLY A 380 -1.13 27.10 4.56
CA GLY A 380 0.30 27.15 4.33
C GLY A 380 0.72 28.10 3.19
N LEU A 381 0.05 28.00 2.02
CA LEU A 381 0.35 28.86 0.87
C LEU A 381 0.12 30.35 1.20
N ILE A 382 -1.04 30.67 1.77
CA ILE A 382 -1.40 32.05 2.08
C ILE A 382 -0.53 32.60 3.22
N SER A 383 -0.19 31.78 4.22
CA SER A 383 0.68 32.18 5.34
C SER A 383 2.04 32.67 4.86
N GLU A 384 2.66 31.97 3.90
CA GLU A 384 3.96 32.37 3.33
C GLU A 384 3.85 33.69 2.55
N GLN A 385 2.76 33.90 1.82
CA GLN A 385 2.52 35.15 1.07
C GLN A 385 2.29 36.37 1.98
N LEU A 386 1.72 36.15 3.17
CA LEU A 386 1.34 37.19 4.12
C LEU A 386 2.38 37.49 5.20
N LYS A 387 3.40 36.65 5.32
CA LYS A 387 4.48 36.86 6.28
C LYS A 387 5.10 38.25 6.11
N GLN A 388 5.20 38.98 7.23
CA GLN A 388 5.74 40.35 7.28
C GLN A 388 5.04 41.39 6.37
N LYS A 389 3.81 41.12 5.90
CA LYS A 389 3.02 42.09 5.14
C LYS A 389 2.30 43.09 6.05
N ASP A 390 1.85 44.20 5.45
CA ASP A 390 1.06 45.22 6.14
C ASP A 390 -0.37 44.74 6.45
N VAL A 391 -1.04 45.47 7.34
CA VAL A 391 -2.37 45.13 7.88
C VAL A 391 -3.44 45.06 6.79
N ASP A 392 -3.42 45.97 5.82
CA ASP A 392 -4.47 46.06 4.80
C ASP A 392 -4.35 44.91 3.80
N THR A 393 -3.12 44.55 3.42
CA THR A 393 -2.83 43.35 2.62
C THR A 393 -3.31 42.07 3.33
N ILE A 394 -3.04 41.93 4.63
CA ILE A 394 -3.47 40.77 5.41
C ILE A 394 -4.99 40.67 5.46
N LYS A 395 -5.68 41.74 5.84
CA LYS A 395 -7.14 41.76 5.91
C LYS A 395 -7.77 41.41 4.56
N SER A 396 -7.27 42.02 3.48
CA SER A 396 -7.79 41.80 2.14
C SER A 396 -7.61 40.35 1.68
N SER A 397 -6.40 39.80 1.83
CA SER A 397 -6.10 38.43 1.40
C SER A 397 -6.83 37.37 2.24
N VAL A 398 -6.92 37.57 3.56
CA VAL A 398 -7.65 36.64 4.42
C VAL A 398 -9.15 36.69 4.16
N LYS A 399 -9.73 37.88 3.91
CA LYS A 399 -11.12 38.00 3.48
C LYS A 399 -11.34 37.31 2.14
N GLU A 400 -10.45 37.49 1.18
CA GLU A 400 -10.56 36.85 -0.14
C GLU A 400 -10.52 35.32 -0.07
N ASN A 401 -9.59 34.76 0.72
CA ASN A 401 -9.29 33.33 0.73
C ASN A 401 -10.08 32.53 1.77
N PHE A 402 -10.53 33.15 2.86
CA PHE A 402 -11.19 32.46 3.98
C PHE A 402 -12.50 33.14 4.44
N ASP A 403 -12.88 34.27 3.84
CA ASP A 403 -14.07 35.04 4.17
C ASP A 403 -14.09 35.66 5.58
N PHE A 404 -12.92 35.89 6.20
CA PHE A 404 -12.83 36.57 7.49
C PHE A 404 -12.59 38.08 7.30
N ASP A 405 -13.56 38.91 7.69
CA ASP A 405 -13.49 40.38 7.59
C ASP A 405 -13.21 41.09 8.92
N ASN A 406 -13.26 40.36 10.03
CA ASN A 406 -13.19 40.90 11.38
C ASN A 406 -11.99 40.36 12.16
N LEU A 407 -10.80 40.43 11.58
CA LEU A 407 -9.56 40.01 12.26
C LEU A 407 -9.22 40.93 13.44
N THR A 408 -8.85 40.34 14.57
CA THR A 408 -8.34 41.08 15.74
C THR A 408 -6.88 41.50 15.52
N GLU A 409 -6.39 42.45 16.33
CA GLU A 409 -4.97 42.85 16.30
C GLU A 409 -4.03 41.67 16.59
N GLU A 410 -4.41 40.78 17.50
CA GLU A 410 -3.65 39.57 17.83
C GLU A 410 -3.60 38.58 16.67
N GLU A 411 -4.73 38.37 15.98
CA GLU A 411 -4.78 37.50 14.80
C GLU A 411 -3.93 38.07 13.66
N ILE A 412 -4.01 39.38 13.42
CA ILE A 412 -3.19 40.06 12.41
C ILE A 412 -1.70 39.86 12.72
N LYS A 413 -1.28 40.08 13.97
CA LYS A 413 0.11 39.85 14.39
C LYS A 413 0.53 38.39 14.20
N THR A 414 -0.32 37.45 14.59
CA THR A 414 -0.08 36.01 14.40
C THR A 414 0.12 35.64 12.93
N ILE A 415 -0.63 36.28 12.03
CA ILE A 415 -0.49 36.11 10.58
C ILE A 415 0.81 36.76 10.07
N GLN A 416 1.18 37.95 10.57
CA GLN A 416 2.45 38.60 10.22
C GLN A 416 3.66 37.75 10.60
N ASP A 417 3.57 37.00 11.70
CA ASP A 417 4.58 36.05 12.16
C ASP A 417 4.59 34.74 11.34
N GLY A 418 3.68 34.58 10.38
CA GLY A 418 3.60 33.44 9.46
C GLY A 418 2.79 32.26 10.00
N ASN A 419 1.82 32.49 10.89
CA ASN A 419 1.00 31.44 11.50
C ASN A 419 -0.52 31.60 11.24
N LEU A 420 -0.89 31.83 9.98
CA LEU A 420 -2.31 31.89 9.58
C LEU A 420 -3.06 30.59 9.92
N THR A 421 -2.40 29.44 9.86
CA THR A 421 -2.98 28.13 10.18
C THR A 421 -3.60 28.10 11.58
N SER A 422 -2.93 28.66 12.58
CA SER A 422 -3.46 28.74 13.95
C SER A 422 -4.74 29.59 14.03
N VAL A 423 -4.78 30.71 13.32
CA VAL A 423 -5.97 31.59 13.26
C VAL A 423 -7.16 30.85 12.63
N VAL A 424 -6.93 30.15 11.51
CA VAL A 424 -7.97 29.35 10.86
C VAL A 424 -8.43 28.20 11.77
N ASN A 425 -7.51 27.50 12.43
CA ASN A 425 -7.83 26.41 13.36
C ASN A 425 -8.75 26.87 14.50
N LYS A 426 -8.41 28.00 15.15
CA LYS A 426 -9.25 28.61 16.19
C LYS A 426 -10.63 28.98 15.64
N ARG A 427 -10.69 29.66 14.48
CA ARG A 427 -11.95 30.10 13.88
C ARG A 427 -12.83 28.96 13.38
N VAL A 428 -12.27 27.80 13.05
CA VAL A 428 -13.01 26.60 12.63
C VAL A 428 -13.35 25.68 13.82
N GLY A 429 -12.68 25.85 14.96
CA GLY A 429 -12.91 25.03 16.17
C GLY A 429 -12.25 23.65 16.13
N ILE A 430 -11.09 23.54 15.47
CA ILE A 430 -10.32 22.29 15.37
C ILE A 430 -9.05 22.34 16.23
N ALA A 431 -8.81 21.28 17.01
CA ALA A 431 -7.60 21.07 17.82
C ALA A 431 -6.73 20.02 17.18
N TRP A 432 -5.42 20.10 17.46
CA TRP A 432 -4.41 19.14 17.02
C TRP A 432 -3.63 18.67 18.23
N SER A 433 -3.44 17.36 18.35
CA SER A 433 -2.65 16.78 19.45
C SER A 433 -1.15 16.72 19.15
N SER A 434 -0.79 16.82 17.87
CA SER A 434 0.59 16.64 17.39
C SER A 434 0.77 17.33 16.03
N ASN A 435 2.02 17.59 15.65
CA ASN A 435 2.40 17.87 14.26
C ASN A 435 3.09 16.66 13.64
N ASN A 436 2.85 15.45 14.17
CA ASN A 436 3.44 14.18 13.75
C ASN A 436 2.36 13.11 13.62
N HIS A 437 2.77 11.90 13.23
CA HIS A 437 1.90 10.74 13.23
C HIS A 437 1.37 10.41 14.63
N THR A 438 0.25 9.69 14.67
CA THR A 438 -0.46 9.26 15.86
C THR A 438 -0.78 7.77 15.76
N ALA A 439 -1.00 7.11 16.89
CA ALA A 439 -1.29 5.66 16.96
C ALA A 439 -2.78 5.32 16.75
N GLY A 440 -3.57 6.24 16.18
CA GLY A 440 -4.98 5.99 15.90
C GLY A 440 -5.14 4.90 14.84
N ASP A 441 -6.05 3.96 15.09
CA ASP A 441 -6.48 3.01 14.07
C ASP A 441 -7.10 3.77 12.88
N VAL A 442 -6.87 3.29 11.67
CA VAL A 442 -7.32 3.93 10.43
C VAL A 442 -8.46 3.16 9.77
N GLY A 443 -9.25 3.82 8.92
CA GLY A 443 -10.37 3.18 8.22
C GLY A 443 -9.93 2.10 7.23
N LEU A 444 -10.65 0.97 7.22
CA LEU A 444 -10.54 -0.07 6.20
C LEU A 444 -11.68 0.05 5.18
N TYR A 445 -11.34 0.38 3.94
CA TYR A 445 -12.30 0.52 2.84
C TYR A 445 -12.06 -0.58 1.81
N CYS A 446 -12.96 -1.55 1.71
CA CYS A 446 -12.77 -2.74 0.86
C CYS A 446 -14.01 -3.06 0.03
N TYR A 447 -13.82 -3.08 -1.30
CA TYR A 447 -14.75 -3.65 -2.25
C TYR A 447 -14.18 -4.94 -2.84
N SER A 448 -15.03 -5.97 -2.89
CA SER A 448 -14.71 -7.23 -3.55
C SER A 448 -15.87 -7.59 -4.48
N PRO A 449 -15.59 -8.12 -5.69
CA PRO A 449 -16.64 -8.54 -6.60
C PRO A 449 -17.34 -9.78 -6.07
N ALA A 450 -18.55 -10.05 -6.57
CA ALA A 450 -19.36 -11.18 -6.11
C ALA A 450 -18.59 -12.51 -6.15
N GLY A 451 -18.62 -13.24 -5.02
CA GLY A 451 -17.96 -14.55 -4.87
C GLY A 451 -16.48 -14.49 -4.47
N VAL A 452 -15.88 -13.31 -4.35
CA VAL A 452 -14.55 -13.08 -3.78
C VAL A 452 -14.69 -12.71 -2.31
N GLU A 453 -13.80 -13.23 -1.44
CA GLU A 453 -13.74 -12.85 -0.02
C GLU A 453 -13.54 -11.33 0.11
N LYS A 454 -14.21 -10.73 1.10
CA LYS A 454 -14.11 -9.32 1.44
C LYS A 454 -13.46 -9.16 2.81
N LEU A 455 -12.38 -8.39 2.89
CA LEU A 455 -11.73 -8.06 4.16
C LEU A 455 -12.65 -7.13 4.98
N SER A 456 -12.80 -7.40 6.27
CA SER A 456 -13.64 -6.59 7.16
C SER A 456 -13.27 -6.81 8.63
N GLY A 457 -13.73 -5.92 9.50
CA GLY A 457 -13.43 -5.94 10.94
C GLY A 457 -12.17 -5.17 11.32
N LEU A 458 -11.68 -5.39 12.53
CA LEU A 458 -10.42 -4.82 13.01
C LEU A 458 -9.26 -5.76 12.64
N VAL A 459 -8.39 -5.31 11.74
CA VAL A 459 -7.27 -6.12 11.23
C VAL A 459 -5.93 -5.45 11.49
N ASP A 460 -4.85 -6.21 11.38
CA ASP A 460 -3.49 -5.66 11.35
C ASP A 460 -3.12 -5.27 9.91
N ASN A 461 -2.31 -4.23 9.71
CA ASN A 461 -1.88 -3.81 8.37
C ASN A 461 -1.22 -4.94 7.55
N THR A 462 -0.54 -5.91 8.19
CA THR A 462 0.02 -7.09 7.50
C THR A 462 -1.04 -8.03 6.93
N GLU A 463 -2.26 -8.03 7.46
CA GLU A 463 -3.36 -8.86 6.96
C GLU A 463 -3.87 -8.38 5.60
N VAL A 464 -3.62 -7.12 5.23
CA VAL A 464 -4.00 -6.58 3.91
C VAL A 464 -3.24 -7.31 2.80
N ALA A 465 -1.93 -7.49 2.94
CA ALA A 465 -1.12 -8.23 1.98
C ALA A 465 -1.57 -9.70 1.86
N LYS A 466 -1.77 -10.35 3.02
CA LYS A 466 -2.20 -11.75 3.10
C LYS A 466 -3.60 -11.95 2.52
N TYR A 467 -4.50 -10.98 2.72
CA TYR A 467 -5.81 -10.95 2.09
C TYR A 467 -5.67 -10.92 0.56
N LEU A 468 -4.85 -10.01 0.04
CA LEU A 468 -4.62 -9.89 -1.40
C LEU A 468 -4.02 -11.17 -2.00
N GLU A 469 -3.06 -11.83 -1.34
CA GLU A 469 -2.58 -13.16 -1.75
C GLU A 469 -3.72 -14.19 -1.88
N ARG A 470 -4.59 -14.29 -0.85
CA ARG A 470 -5.69 -15.25 -0.84
C ARG A 470 -6.66 -15.02 -2.00
N VAL A 471 -7.07 -13.77 -2.23
CA VAL A 471 -8.13 -13.45 -3.18
C VAL A 471 -7.65 -13.35 -4.62
N THR A 472 -6.36 -13.13 -4.85
CA THR A 472 -5.79 -13.03 -6.21
C THR A 472 -5.04 -14.30 -6.64
N GLY A 473 -4.55 -15.08 -5.68
CA GLY A 473 -3.62 -16.17 -5.94
C GLY A 473 -2.16 -15.74 -6.15
N LEU A 474 -1.83 -14.47 -5.91
CA LEU A 474 -0.43 -14.05 -5.78
C LEU A 474 0.26 -14.79 -4.64
N ASN A 475 1.58 -14.94 -4.73
CA ASN A 475 2.37 -15.68 -3.75
C ASN A 475 3.68 -14.94 -3.46
N LEU A 476 3.68 -14.17 -2.38
CA LEU A 476 4.82 -13.39 -1.89
C LEU A 476 5.98 -14.29 -1.46
N ALA A 477 5.70 -15.47 -0.92
CA ALA A 477 6.75 -16.41 -0.52
C ALA A 477 7.52 -16.96 -1.74
N THR A 478 6.79 -17.37 -2.79
CA THR A 478 7.38 -17.80 -4.06
C THR A 478 8.12 -16.65 -4.73
N ALA A 479 7.50 -15.48 -4.87
CA ALA A 479 8.15 -14.30 -5.45
C ALA A 479 9.43 -13.93 -4.68
N THR A 480 9.40 -13.93 -3.34
CA THR A 480 10.58 -13.67 -2.50
C THR A 480 11.68 -14.68 -2.79
N SER A 481 11.35 -15.97 -2.85
CA SER A 481 12.33 -17.01 -3.16
C SER A 481 12.88 -16.93 -4.58
N GLN A 482 12.13 -16.39 -5.54
CA GLN A 482 12.60 -16.24 -6.92
C GLN A 482 13.44 -14.99 -7.11
N LEU A 483 13.12 -13.90 -6.41
CA LEU A 483 13.75 -12.60 -6.61
C LEU A 483 14.95 -12.37 -5.68
N PHE A 484 14.99 -13.02 -4.51
CA PHE A 484 15.97 -12.71 -3.47
C PHE A 484 16.71 -13.94 -2.96
N GLN A 485 17.70 -14.38 -3.73
CA GLN A 485 18.72 -15.33 -3.30
C GLN A 485 19.94 -14.59 -2.74
N LYS A 486 20.48 -15.03 -1.59
CA LYS A 486 21.77 -14.50 -1.10
C LYS A 486 22.86 -14.82 -2.12
N ALA A 487 23.47 -13.79 -2.70
CA ALA A 487 24.42 -13.93 -3.80
C ALA A 487 25.65 -14.75 -3.40
N SER A 488 26.27 -14.44 -2.25
CA SER A 488 27.38 -15.20 -1.67
C SER A 488 27.10 -16.70 -1.65
N VAL A 489 26.03 -17.10 -0.97
CA VAL A 489 25.65 -18.50 -0.84
C VAL A 489 25.34 -19.15 -2.20
N GLY A 490 24.66 -18.41 -3.09
CA GLY A 490 24.27 -18.90 -4.41
C GLY A 490 25.47 -19.19 -5.30
N PHE A 491 26.40 -18.25 -5.43
CA PHE A 491 27.56 -18.37 -6.30
C PHE A 491 28.64 -19.32 -5.74
N GLU A 492 28.88 -19.31 -4.43
CA GLU A 492 29.81 -20.25 -3.78
C GLU A 492 29.41 -21.71 -4.06
N LYS A 493 28.11 -22.02 -3.98
CA LYS A 493 27.58 -23.37 -4.33
C LYS A 493 27.83 -23.75 -5.79
N LEU A 494 27.93 -22.77 -6.69
CA LEU A 494 28.22 -22.98 -8.10
C LEU A 494 29.73 -22.97 -8.40
N GLY A 495 30.58 -22.83 -7.37
CA GLY A 495 32.03 -22.73 -7.50
C GLY A 495 32.53 -21.37 -8.00
N GLY A 496 31.70 -20.32 -7.85
CA GLY A 496 32.08 -18.95 -8.20
C GLY A 496 32.64 -18.20 -6.99
N GLU A 497 33.69 -17.42 -7.22
CA GLU A 497 34.23 -16.45 -6.27
C GLU A 497 33.54 -15.11 -6.49
N ILE A 498 33.14 -14.44 -5.41
CA ILE A 498 32.35 -13.21 -5.46
C ILE A 498 33.05 -12.06 -4.73
N SER A 499 33.02 -10.88 -5.34
CA SER A 499 33.49 -9.62 -4.77
C SER A 499 32.53 -8.49 -5.14
N ILE A 500 32.70 -7.33 -4.50
CA ILE A 500 31.91 -6.13 -4.78
C ILE A 500 32.84 -4.92 -4.89
N ASP A 501 32.73 -4.19 -5.98
CA ASP A 501 33.27 -2.85 -6.13
C ASP A 501 32.18 -1.85 -5.74
N SER A 502 32.42 -1.13 -4.65
CA SER A 502 31.53 -0.09 -4.14
C SER A 502 32.23 1.26 -4.02
N SER A 503 33.24 1.51 -4.86
CA SER A 503 33.90 2.82 -4.96
C SER A 503 32.91 3.92 -5.34
N ASP A 504 31.91 3.58 -6.16
CA ASP A 504 30.67 4.33 -6.35
C ASP A 504 29.52 3.63 -5.61
N ILE A 505 29.05 4.24 -4.52
CA ILE A 505 27.99 3.67 -3.67
C ILE A 505 26.60 3.68 -4.34
N ASP A 506 26.40 4.56 -5.34
CA ASP A 506 25.16 4.65 -6.12
C ASP A 506 25.18 3.66 -7.31
N ASN A 507 26.38 3.16 -7.68
CA ASN A 507 26.60 2.18 -8.75
C ASN A 507 27.51 1.01 -8.36
N PRO A 508 27.20 0.25 -7.29
CA PRO A 508 28.02 -0.88 -6.91
C PRO A 508 27.99 -1.97 -8.00
N VAL A 509 29.15 -2.57 -8.26
CA VAL A 509 29.32 -3.66 -9.23
C VAL A 509 29.71 -4.94 -8.50
N ILE A 510 28.87 -5.97 -8.59
CA ILE A 510 29.16 -7.28 -8.02
C ILE A 510 29.87 -8.09 -9.10
N ILE A 511 31.04 -8.61 -8.78
CA ILE A 511 31.89 -9.34 -9.72
C ILE A 511 31.97 -10.78 -9.25
N VAL A 512 31.60 -11.71 -10.13
CA VAL A 512 31.68 -13.15 -9.90
C VAL A 512 32.60 -13.78 -10.92
N THR A 513 33.60 -14.54 -10.46
CA THR A 513 34.55 -15.25 -11.32
C THR A 513 34.48 -16.74 -11.12
N LYS A 514 34.61 -17.50 -12.21
CA LYS A 514 34.77 -18.95 -12.18
C LYS A 514 35.57 -19.39 -13.40
N ASP A 515 36.71 -20.02 -13.17
CA ASP A 515 37.70 -20.34 -14.20
C ASP A 515 38.07 -19.06 -15.00
N SER A 516 37.90 -19.08 -16.33
CA SER A 516 38.10 -17.90 -17.19
C SER A 516 36.85 -17.03 -17.36
N ASN A 517 35.72 -17.37 -16.73
CA ASN A 517 34.46 -16.66 -16.89
C ASN A 517 34.29 -15.57 -15.82
N THR A 518 33.74 -14.44 -16.22
CA THR A 518 33.40 -13.32 -15.35
C THR A 518 31.95 -12.88 -15.59
N LEU A 519 31.20 -12.74 -14.51
CA LEU A 519 29.88 -12.12 -14.48
C LEU A 519 29.95 -10.83 -13.66
N LYS A 520 29.65 -9.70 -14.28
CA LYS A 520 29.43 -8.43 -13.60
C LYS A 520 27.94 -8.19 -13.44
N LEU A 521 27.49 -7.84 -12.26
CA LEU A 521 26.10 -7.47 -11.96
C LEU A 521 26.06 -6.02 -11.53
N TYR A 522 25.18 -5.24 -12.13
CA TYR A 522 25.05 -3.82 -11.85
C TYR A 522 23.99 -3.60 -10.77
N GLY A 523 24.43 -3.21 -9.57
CA GLY A 523 23.56 -3.02 -8.42
C GLY A 523 22.44 -2.02 -8.69
N PHE A 524 21.27 -2.32 -8.11
CA PHE A 524 20.01 -1.59 -8.27
C PHE A 524 19.42 -1.62 -9.69
N THR A 525 19.96 -2.46 -10.57
CA THR A 525 19.41 -2.71 -11.92
C THR A 525 19.05 -4.17 -12.07
N ASN A 526 18.36 -4.52 -13.16
CA ASN A 526 18.17 -5.89 -13.60
C ASN A 526 19.15 -6.28 -14.73
N GLN A 527 20.35 -5.69 -14.75
CA GLN A 527 21.32 -5.84 -15.82
C GLN A 527 22.70 -6.29 -15.32
N GLY A 528 23.45 -6.92 -16.21
CA GLY A 528 24.83 -7.32 -16.00
C GLY A 528 25.55 -7.67 -17.30
N GLU A 529 26.77 -8.18 -17.17
CA GLU A 529 27.61 -8.61 -18.28
C GLU A 529 28.27 -9.95 -17.98
N PHE A 530 28.09 -10.92 -18.89
CA PHE A 530 28.80 -12.19 -18.86
C PHE A 530 29.91 -12.15 -19.93
N ASN A 531 31.18 -12.22 -19.51
CA ASN A 531 32.36 -12.09 -20.38
C ASN A 531 32.27 -10.89 -21.35
N GLY A 532 31.77 -9.75 -20.85
CA GLY A 532 31.56 -8.52 -21.64
C GLY A 532 30.29 -8.50 -22.51
N THR A 533 29.50 -9.58 -22.53
CA THR A 533 28.21 -9.62 -23.22
C THR A 533 27.09 -9.22 -22.26
N LYS A 534 26.29 -8.21 -22.63
CA LYS A 534 25.17 -7.73 -21.80
C LYS A 534 24.10 -8.81 -21.60
N VAL A 535 23.58 -8.90 -20.38
CA VAL A 535 22.52 -9.83 -19.97
C VAL A 535 21.50 -9.06 -19.12
N LYS A 536 20.21 -9.37 -19.30
CA LYS A 536 19.09 -8.87 -18.48
C LYS A 536 18.55 -9.99 -17.58
N PHE A 537 18.07 -9.64 -16.39
CA PHE A 537 17.53 -10.53 -15.38
C PHE A 537 16.05 -10.25 -15.08
N ASP A 538 15.38 -11.21 -14.44
CA ASP A 538 13.93 -11.16 -14.14
C ASP A 538 13.58 -10.24 -12.94
N GLY A 539 14.59 -9.75 -12.24
CA GLY A 539 14.45 -8.83 -11.11
C GLY A 539 15.70 -7.98 -10.91
N VAL A 540 15.61 -7.01 -10.01
CA VAL A 540 16.73 -6.13 -9.68
C VAL A 540 17.73 -6.83 -8.76
N ILE A 541 19.00 -6.52 -8.93
CA ILE A 541 20.09 -6.90 -8.02
C ILE A 541 20.06 -5.93 -6.84
N VAL A 542 19.96 -6.44 -5.62
CA VAL A 542 19.75 -5.64 -4.41
C VAL A 542 20.91 -5.80 -3.43
N PRO A 543 21.94 -4.94 -3.51
CA PRO A 543 22.87 -4.70 -2.41
C PRO A 543 22.17 -3.89 -1.33
N ILE A 544 22.12 -4.40 -0.10
CA ILE A 544 21.54 -3.68 1.03
C ILE A 544 22.65 -3.41 2.04
N THR A 545 22.69 -2.19 2.58
CA THR A 545 23.63 -1.87 3.66
C THR A 545 22.95 -2.09 5.01
N LYS A 546 23.72 -2.47 6.02
CA LYS A 546 23.23 -2.42 7.42
C LYS A 546 23.38 -1.02 8.02
N ASP A 547 24.38 -0.27 7.57
CA ASP A 547 24.81 1.02 8.12
C ASP A 547 24.51 2.22 7.18
N GLY A 548 23.87 1.98 6.04
CA GLY A 548 23.63 3.00 5.02
C GLY A 548 24.85 3.33 4.15
N LYS A 549 26.04 2.75 4.39
CA LYS A 549 27.31 3.26 3.87
C LYS A 549 28.22 2.22 3.22
N THR A 550 28.20 0.98 3.69
CA THR A 550 29.15 -0.03 3.25
C THR A 550 28.42 -1.28 2.75
N TYR A 551 28.64 -1.66 1.50
CA TYR A 551 28.12 -2.93 1.00
C TYR A 551 29.08 -4.08 1.33
N LYS A 552 28.50 -5.21 1.72
CA LYS A 552 29.21 -6.46 1.87
C LYS A 552 28.59 -7.49 0.93
N VAL A 553 29.42 -8.41 0.46
CA VAL A 553 28.98 -9.51 -0.42
C VAL A 553 27.88 -10.37 0.23
N GLN A 554 27.88 -10.46 1.56
CA GLN A 554 26.85 -11.19 2.33
C GLN A 554 25.48 -10.51 2.32
N ASP A 555 25.44 -9.21 2.01
CA ASP A 555 24.23 -8.37 2.00
C ASP A 555 23.73 -8.08 0.57
N VAL A 556 24.20 -8.85 -0.41
CA VAL A 556 23.74 -8.81 -1.80
C VAL A 556 22.71 -9.90 -2.04
N TYR A 557 21.56 -9.50 -2.60
CA TYR A 557 20.52 -10.39 -3.06
C TYR A 557 20.38 -10.31 -4.58
N VAL A 558 20.23 -11.48 -5.22
CA VAL A 558 20.06 -11.62 -6.66
C VAL A 558 18.86 -12.50 -6.98
N PRO A 559 18.16 -12.26 -8.09
CA PRO A 559 17.16 -13.20 -8.58
C PRO A 559 17.75 -14.59 -8.91
N GLN A 560 16.93 -15.63 -8.78
CA GLN A 560 17.31 -17.01 -9.07
C GLN A 560 17.72 -17.22 -10.54
N ASP A 561 17.19 -16.42 -11.47
CA ASP A 561 17.55 -16.50 -12.89
C ASP A 561 19.01 -16.07 -13.12
N VAL A 562 19.57 -15.18 -12.29
CA VAL A 562 21.01 -14.83 -12.29
C VAL A 562 21.86 -16.08 -12.05
N LEU A 563 21.56 -16.83 -10.99
CA LEU A 563 22.29 -18.06 -10.64
C LEU A 563 22.14 -19.12 -11.73
N THR A 564 20.93 -19.25 -12.29
CA THR A 564 20.63 -20.21 -13.35
C THR A 564 21.40 -19.89 -14.63
N LYS A 565 21.43 -18.62 -15.05
CA LYS A 565 22.21 -18.15 -16.20
C LYS A 565 23.70 -18.34 -15.97
N PHE A 566 24.23 -17.96 -14.80
CA PHE A 566 25.63 -18.15 -14.47
C PHE A 566 26.07 -19.63 -14.53
N TYR A 567 25.26 -20.53 -13.98
CA TYR A 567 25.52 -21.97 -14.10
C TYR A 567 25.57 -22.39 -15.58
N ALA A 568 24.54 -22.07 -16.36
CA ALA A 568 24.48 -22.42 -17.77
C ALA A 568 25.70 -21.94 -18.56
N TYR A 569 26.12 -20.69 -18.37
CA TYR A 569 27.27 -20.13 -19.07
C TYR A 569 28.62 -20.71 -18.62
N THR A 570 28.73 -21.19 -17.38
CA THR A 570 30.00 -21.73 -16.84
C THR A 570 30.13 -23.23 -17.00
N THR A 571 29.04 -23.97 -17.23
CA THR A 571 29.08 -25.44 -17.42
C THR A 571 28.79 -25.89 -18.85
N ALA A 572 28.05 -25.12 -19.63
CA ALA A 572 27.75 -25.43 -21.03
C ALA A 572 28.52 -24.47 -21.93
N GLY A 573 29.60 -24.94 -22.55
CA GLY A 573 30.26 -24.19 -23.62
C GLY A 573 29.27 -23.92 -24.77
N LYS A 574 28.75 -22.69 -24.82
CA LYS A 574 27.77 -22.10 -25.77
C LYS A 574 26.28 -22.35 -25.49
N VAL A 575 25.62 -21.24 -25.14
CA VAL A 575 24.21 -20.82 -25.27
C VAL A 575 23.18 -21.86 -25.71
N VAL A 576 22.21 -22.13 -24.84
CA VAL A 576 20.86 -22.54 -25.24
C VAL A 576 19.96 -21.32 -25.18
N GLU A 577 19.40 -20.93 -26.32
CA GLU A 577 18.36 -19.93 -26.44
C GLU A 577 17.09 -20.46 -25.77
N ILE A 578 16.74 -19.95 -24.58
CA ILE A 578 15.47 -20.29 -23.94
C ILE A 578 14.43 -19.32 -24.49
N LYS A 579 13.64 -19.78 -25.46
CA LYS A 579 12.35 -19.14 -25.75
C LYS A 579 11.55 -19.07 -24.46
N LYS A 580 11.00 -17.89 -24.17
CA LYS A 580 10.00 -17.64 -23.13
C LYS A 580 9.03 -18.83 -23.12
N PRO A 581 8.78 -19.51 -21.99
CA PRO A 581 7.73 -20.50 -21.97
C PRO A 581 6.44 -19.76 -22.34
N GLU A 582 5.86 -20.10 -23.49
CA GLU A 582 4.44 -19.85 -23.69
C GLU A 582 3.75 -20.51 -22.50
N VAL A 583 3.10 -19.70 -21.66
CA VAL A 583 2.12 -20.19 -20.70
C VAL A 583 0.93 -20.66 -21.53
N LYS A 584 1.08 -21.83 -22.16
CA LYS A 584 -0.08 -22.66 -22.45
C LYS A 584 -0.50 -23.21 -21.11
N VAL A 585 -1.72 -22.87 -20.72
CA VAL A 585 -2.45 -23.54 -19.66
C VAL A 585 -2.66 -24.98 -20.11
N THR A 586 -1.63 -25.81 -19.96
CA THR A 586 -1.76 -27.24 -19.87
C THR A 586 -1.90 -27.56 -18.39
N GLU A 587 -2.98 -28.24 -18.04
CA GLU A 587 -3.27 -28.74 -16.71
C GLU A 587 -2.06 -29.51 -16.15
N SER A 588 -1.20 -28.79 -15.43
CA SER A 588 -0.23 -29.40 -14.55
C SER A 588 -1.02 -29.96 -13.39
N LYS A 589 -1.00 -31.28 -13.22
CA LYS A 589 -1.38 -31.94 -11.97
C LYS A 589 -0.56 -31.31 -10.87
N THR A 590 -1.15 -30.35 -10.18
CA THR A 590 -0.71 -29.86 -8.89
C THR A 590 -0.51 -31.09 -8.02
N SER A 591 0.70 -31.28 -7.48
CA SER A 591 0.82 -32.06 -6.27
C SER A 591 0.07 -31.26 -5.21
N SER A 592 -1.21 -31.58 -5.06
CA SER A 592 -2.08 -31.05 -4.02
C SER A 592 -1.31 -31.10 -2.71
N LEU A 593 -1.15 -29.96 -2.04
CA LEU A 593 -0.66 -29.93 -0.67
C LEU A 593 -1.58 -30.85 0.13
N ILE A 594 -1.03 -32.00 0.56
CA ILE A 594 -1.80 -32.96 1.34
C ILE A 594 -1.98 -32.29 2.70
N THR A 595 -3.20 -31.89 2.99
CA THR A 595 -3.58 -31.32 4.28
C THR A 595 -4.40 -32.35 5.05
N GLY A 596 -4.35 -32.31 6.37
CA GLY A 596 -5.11 -33.20 7.21
C GLY A 596 -5.70 -32.48 8.41
N ILE A 597 -6.82 -32.97 8.91
CA ILE A 597 -7.41 -32.51 10.17
C ILE A 597 -7.09 -33.49 11.28
N VAL A 598 -6.66 -32.97 12.41
CA VAL A 598 -6.53 -33.72 13.67
C VAL A 598 -7.91 -34.16 14.17
N ASN A 599 -8.15 -35.47 14.29
CA ASN A 599 -9.41 -36.04 14.79
C ASN A 599 -9.34 -36.52 16.25
N ALA A 600 -8.18 -36.37 16.91
CA ALA A 600 -7.98 -36.66 18.33
C ALA A 600 -8.19 -35.40 19.18
N SER A 601 -8.73 -35.58 20.40
CA SER A 601 -8.90 -34.49 21.37
C SER A 601 -7.57 -33.77 21.68
N ALA A 602 -6.47 -34.52 21.75
CA ALA A 602 -5.11 -34.01 21.86
C ALA A 602 -4.11 -34.94 21.16
N LEU A 603 -3.38 -34.42 20.16
CA LEU A 603 -2.38 -35.16 19.40
C LEU A 603 -0.98 -34.63 19.68
N ASN A 604 -0.10 -35.47 20.22
CA ASN A 604 1.28 -35.08 20.49
C ASN A 604 2.08 -34.89 19.20
N VAL A 605 2.78 -33.77 19.09
CA VAL A 605 3.82 -33.54 18.07
C VAL A 605 5.17 -33.95 18.64
N ARG A 606 5.93 -34.75 17.89
CA ARG A 606 7.22 -35.30 18.31
C ARG A 606 8.35 -34.84 17.38
N ALA A 607 9.56 -34.73 17.93
CA ALA A 607 10.75 -34.33 17.17
C ALA A 607 11.23 -35.37 16.15
N SER A 608 10.82 -36.64 16.30
CA SER A 608 11.13 -37.74 15.39
C SER A 608 9.93 -38.67 15.21
N ALA A 609 9.91 -39.46 14.13
CA ALA A 609 8.87 -40.43 13.78
C ALA A 609 8.86 -41.66 14.71
N SER A 610 8.71 -41.45 16.02
CA SER A 610 8.75 -42.50 17.04
C SER A 610 7.91 -42.14 18.26
N SER A 611 7.21 -43.12 18.84
CA SER A 611 6.41 -42.93 20.06
C SER A 611 7.28 -42.63 21.29
N LYS A 612 8.58 -42.91 21.22
CA LYS A 612 9.59 -42.54 22.21
C LYS A 612 10.26 -41.19 21.93
N GLY A 613 10.00 -40.57 20.77
CA GLY A 613 10.57 -39.27 20.41
C GLY A 613 10.12 -38.15 21.35
N LYS A 614 11.02 -37.20 21.64
CA LYS A 614 10.73 -36.05 22.52
C LYS A 614 9.46 -35.34 22.04
N LYS A 615 8.50 -35.16 22.95
CA LYS A 615 7.30 -34.36 22.71
C LYS A 615 7.69 -32.89 22.63
N ILE A 616 7.34 -32.25 21.50
CA ILE A 616 7.63 -30.83 21.22
C ILE A 616 6.36 -29.99 21.12
N GLY A 617 5.19 -30.62 21.17
CA GLY A 617 3.91 -29.92 21.03
C GLY A 617 2.68 -30.80 21.23
N VAL A 618 1.51 -30.16 21.19
CA VAL A 618 0.19 -30.81 21.17
C VAL A 618 -0.72 -30.05 20.21
N LEU A 619 -1.38 -30.77 19.31
CA LEU A 619 -2.44 -30.24 18.44
C LEU A 619 -3.80 -30.66 19.00
N LYS A 620 -4.80 -29.78 18.91
CA LYS A 620 -6.17 -30.07 19.35
C LYS A 620 -7.01 -30.60 18.18
N SER A 621 -8.13 -31.26 18.50
CA SER A 621 -9.10 -31.68 17.49
C SER A 621 -9.52 -30.52 16.59
N GLY A 622 -9.64 -30.75 15.29
CA GLY A 622 -9.97 -29.73 14.29
C GLY A 622 -8.78 -28.95 13.75
N THR A 623 -7.58 -29.07 14.36
CA THR A 623 -6.38 -28.38 13.86
C THR A 623 -6.02 -28.90 12.46
N SER A 624 -5.90 -27.99 11.49
CA SER A 624 -5.41 -28.30 10.16
C SER A 624 -3.89 -28.38 10.16
N VAL A 625 -3.32 -29.37 9.49
CA VAL A 625 -1.87 -29.55 9.33
C VAL A 625 -1.52 -29.79 7.87
N THR A 626 -0.40 -29.23 7.44
CA THR A 626 0.19 -29.53 6.13
C THR A 626 1.15 -30.68 6.26
N ILE A 627 0.91 -31.76 5.51
CA ILE A 627 1.76 -32.94 5.47
C ILE A 627 2.83 -32.72 4.41
N VAL A 628 4.07 -32.69 4.86
CA VAL A 628 5.26 -32.43 4.02
C VAL A 628 6.11 -33.69 3.82
N GLY A 629 5.66 -34.83 4.34
CA GLY A 629 6.29 -36.13 4.14
C GLY A 629 5.71 -37.21 5.04
N GLU A 630 6.13 -38.44 4.82
CA GLU A 630 5.70 -39.60 5.58
C GLU A 630 6.90 -40.45 6.01
N SER A 631 6.82 -41.04 7.20
CA SER A 631 7.80 -42.01 7.67
C SER A 631 7.11 -43.08 8.51
N GLY A 632 6.91 -44.26 7.92
CA GLY A 632 6.12 -45.34 8.52
C GLY A 632 4.70 -44.87 8.88
N ASN A 633 4.34 -45.01 10.16
CA ASN A 633 3.04 -44.61 10.69
C ASN A 633 2.97 -43.13 11.14
N TRP A 634 3.90 -42.29 10.67
CA TRP A 634 3.98 -40.87 11.02
C TRP A 634 3.85 -39.98 9.79
N TYR A 635 3.11 -38.88 9.95
CA TYR A 635 3.18 -37.72 9.07
C TYR A 635 4.23 -36.76 9.58
N LYS A 636 5.06 -36.25 8.67
CA LYS A 636 5.91 -35.08 8.89
C LYS A 636 5.11 -33.83 8.56
N ILE A 637 5.04 -32.90 9.50
CA ILE A 637 4.27 -31.66 9.39
C ILE A 637 5.16 -30.44 9.64
N ASN A 638 4.77 -29.30 9.08
CA ASN A 638 5.30 -28.01 9.51
C ASN A 638 4.78 -27.69 10.92
N TYR A 639 5.66 -27.37 11.86
CA TYR A 639 5.31 -27.03 13.24
C TYR A 639 6.22 -25.93 13.79
N GLY A 640 5.69 -24.70 13.87
CA GLY A 640 6.48 -23.51 14.21
C GLY A 640 7.52 -23.20 13.12
N THR A 641 8.77 -22.96 13.52
CA THR A 641 9.91 -22.72 12.60
C THR A 641 10.63 -24.00 12.16
N SER A 642 10.11 -25.19 12.53
CA SER A 642 10.75 -26.49 12.26
C SER A 642 9.73 -27.55 11.85
N ASN A 643 10.19 -28.78 11.62
CA ASN A 643 9.32 -29.92 11.30
C ASN A 643 8.99 -30.74 12.57
N GLY A 644 7.76 -31.23 12.66
CA GLY A 644 7.31 -32.16 13.69
C GLY A 644 6.72 -33.43 13.09
N TYR A 645 6.57 -34.47 13.90
CA TYR A 645 5.95 -35.73 13.50
C TYR A 645 4.70 -36.01 14.33
N ILE A 646 3.64 -36.44 13.65
CA ILE A 646 2.34 -36.81 14.24
C ILE A 646 1.89 -38.18 13.72
N TYR A 647 1.14 -38.93 14.51
CA TYR A 647 0.76 -40.30 14.14
C TYR A 647 -0.42 -40.31 13.16
N LYS A 648 -0.30 -41.06 12.07
CA LYS A 648 -1.24 -41.03 10.92
C LYS A 648 -2.69 -41.32 11.31
N THR A 649 -2.91 -42.26 12.24
CA THR A 649 -4.25 -42.69 12.67
C THR A 649 -5.10 -41.54 13.23
N TYR A 650 -4.48 -40.45 13.69
CA TYR A 650 -5.19 -39.31 14.26
C TYR A 650 -5.40 -38.16 13.27
N ILE A 651 -5.23 -38.43 11.97
CA ILE A 651 -5.34 -37.44 10.92
C ILE A 651 -6.29 -37.95 9.85
N THR A 652 -7.30 -37.13 9.55
CA THR A 652 -8.18 -37.31 8.38
C THR A 652 -7.64 -36.44 7.26
N LEU A 653 -7.14 -37.06 6.18
CA LEU A 653 -6.66 -36.34 5.01
C LEU A 653 -7.82 -35.58 4.34
N LYS A 654 -7.55 -34.38 3.84
CA LYS A 654 -8.47 -33.56 3.05
C LYS A 654 -8.24 -33.71 1.56
#